data_AF-A0A925HST3-F1
#
_entry.id   AF-A0A925HST3-F1
#
_cell.length_a   1.000
_cell.length_b   1.000
_cell.length_c   1.000
_cell.angle_alpha   90.00
_cell.angle_beta   90.00
_cell.angle_gamma   90.00
#
_symmetry.space_group_name_H-M   'P 1'
#
loop_
_entity.id
_entity.type
_entity.pdbx_description
1 polymer ?
#
loop_
_entity_poly.entity_id
_entity_poly.type
_entity_poly.pdbx_seq_one_letter_code
_entity_poly.pdbx_strand_id
1 'polypeptide(L)'
;MLNQFMAVRDSCLDARWFQVIFQTIFLSYGILFLGWQADWPHYSISISACFLFQYAADSIRLKKWLTINHFSLWGFSVLISAMSLCLLLKTNYWYISLFAAFLTVMSKLLFRFDGRHIFNPSAFAIVVMLLITDKAWLSPGQWGSNAVIFFIVITLGTIVITRVQRLDVSLAFLITYISLLFFRQVVYLGWPLDFFVHSVGTGSLLLFTFFMISDPKTAPNHPVARVIWAVLIAATAFYLSAFKWKYNTMLWVLVAAAPLVPILNRIWKNSTFEWNQSKAFNLFQIFKKSKMKPSFKKIAATFLLATLMTHDVAAFCGFYVAKADGTLKNKTSQVILVRDGNKNVITMYNDFKGNFKDFAMVVPVPVILQKKDIKVVNQSIFNILNDYSKPRLVEYYDENPCSRVAYDSDMKQFAPSALNEVVVSGYGAAKRKSVTIEAQYIVGEYDILILSAKESGGLKEWLTENGYKLPAAAEEVLEPYVKSNMKFFVVKVNAAEKKKLPGDFLRPIQISFNSPKFMLPIRLGMANADGDQDMIVYAFTKKGRIETINYRSVELPTAKNVPLFVKQNFGAFYSNLFQHQWIKEGQSISMLEYAWDVSPKNYVKCDPCVGNPPGEQDLIQAGVWWLTRDWNNYDDVDNEDAADYNPDVYFTRLHIRYNREQFPQDLVFQVTPNKENYQARYIITHPAEGDFSCSEGRKYLVGLKQRRKAELLQLTSLTGKSHENWDMANEEGSSGKTDAAYATVASGIDDNNDNPGVMHPNFLLSFVVLAGIGAWAFMKKNRQRLID
;
A
#
# COMPACT_ATOMS: atom_id res chain seq x y z
N MET A 1 -60.34 33.59 -27.92
CA MET A 1 -59.62 33.94 -26.67
C MET A 1 -59.17 32.64 -26.01
N LEU A 2 -58.21 31.86 -26.51
CA LEU A 2 -56.77 32.09 -26.73
C LEU A 2 -56.00 32.51 -25.46
N ASN A 3 -55.32 31.49 -24.90
CA ASN A 3 -54.16 31.50 -23.98
C ASN A 3 -54.37 31.85 -22.51
N GLN A 4 -54.52 30.81 -21.66
CA GLN A 4 -53.81 30.77 -20.36
C GLN A 4 -53.78 29.40 -19.64
N PHE A 5 -54.24 28.30 -20.25
CA PHE A 5 -54.03 26.95 -19.72
C PHE A 5 -52.88 26.25 -20.46
N MET A 6 -51.65 26.47 -20.00
CA MET A 6 -50.48 25.57 -20.09
C MET A 6 -49.22 26.33 -19.68
N ALA A 7 -49.02 26.51 -18.38
CA ALA A 7 -47.68 26.68 -17.83
C ALA A 7 -47.34 25.38 -17.09
N VAL A 8 -46.75 24.43 -17.81
CA VAL A 8 -46.00 23.34 -17.19
C VAL A 8 -44.99 24.01 -16.26
N ARG A 9 -45.17 23.85 -14.96
CA ARG A 9 -44.23 24.32 -13.95
C ARG A 9 -42.97 23.49 -14.14
N ASP A 10 -42.02 24.01 -14.92
CA ASP A 10 -40.70 23.42 -15.14
C ASP A 10 -40.07 23.13 -13.76
N SER A 11 -40.08 21.86 -13.36
CA SER A 11 -39.56 21.41 -12.06
C SER A 11 -38.05 21.51 -12.08
N CYS A 12 -37.50 22.67 -11.71
CA CYS A 12 -36.06 22.93 -11.68
C CYS A 12 -35.36 22.07 -10.60
N LEU A 13 -34.36 21.29 -11.00
CA LEU A 13 -33.57 20.42 -10.11
C LEU A 13 -32.38 21.20 -9.51
N ASP A 14 -32.15 21.01 -8.21
CA ASP A 14 -30.98 21.55 -7.52
C ASP A 14 -29.70 20.93 -8.10
N ALA A 15 -28.80 21.77 -8.56
CA ALA A 15 -27.51 21.42 -9.13
C ALA A 15 -26.64 20.49 -8.26
N ARG A 16 -26.85 20.47 -6.94
CA ARG A 16 -26.15 19.58 -6.01
C ARG A 16 -26.53 18.10 -6.17
N TRP A 17 -27.68 17.80 -6.77
CA TRP A 17 -28.07 16.44 -7.13
C TRP A 17 -27.03 15.76 -8.03
N PHE A 18 -26.42 16.51 -8.94
CA PHE A 18 -25.36 15.98 -9.80
C PHE A 18 -24.20 15.43 -8.97
N GLN A 19 -23.74 16.19 -7.97
CA GLN A 19 -22.58 15.79 -7.15
C GLN A 19 -22.91 14.55 -6.30
N VAL A 20 -24.08 14.53 -5.67
CA VAL A 20 -24.54 13.39 -4.88
C VAL A 20 -24.69 12.15 -5.74
N ILE A 21 -25.42 12.23 -6.85
CA ILE A 21 -25.65 11.07 -7.75
C ILE A 21 -24.33 10.55 -8.28
N PHE A 22 -23.43 11.44 -8.74
CA PHE A 22 -22.13 11.02 -9.26
C PHE A 22 -21.30 10.30 -8.18
N GLN A 23 -21.17 10.87 -6.99
CA GLN A 23 -20.41 10.25 -5.90
C GLN A 23 -21.03 8.92 -5.45
N THR A 24 -22.36 8.82 -5.41
CA THR A 24 -23.06 7.56 -5.13
C THR A 24 -22.78 6.51 -6.21
N ILE A 25 -22.92 6.85 -7.49
CA ILE A 25 -22.62 5.91 -8.59
C ILE A 25 -21.14 5.48 -8.52
N PHE A 26 -20.23 6.41 -8.27
CA PHE A 26 -18.80 6.14 -8.17
C PHE A 26 -18.48 5.18 -7.01
N LEU A 27 -19.08 5.41 -5.83
CA LEU A 27 -18.93 4.53 -4.66
C LEU A 27 -19.57 3.16 -4.90
N SER A 28 -20.80 3.13 -5.44
CA SER A 28 -21.51 1.87 -5.74
C SER A 28 -20.79 1.04 -6.79
N TYR A 29 -20.19 1.67 -7.81
CA TYR A 29 -19.41 0.96 -8.82
C TYR A 29 -18.16 0.31 -8.21
N GLY A 30 -17.47 1.03 -7.33
CA GLY A 30 -16.32 0.49 -6.59
C GLY A 30 -16.70 -0.77 -5.78
N ILE A 31 -17.81 -0.72 -5.05
CA ILE A 31 -18.29 -1.83 -4.22
C ILE A 31 -18.78 -3.01 -5.07
N LEU A 32 -19.59 -2.75 -6.08
CA LEU A 32 -20.30 -3.81 -6.82
C LEU A 32 -19.46 -4.45 -7.95
N PHE A 33 -18.57 -3.69 -8.58
CA PHE A 33 -17.85 -4.12 -9.79
C PHE A 33 -16.33 -4.15 -9.63
N LEU A 34 -15.75 -3.32 -8.77
CA LEU A 34 -14.29 -3.34 -8.51
C LEU A 34 -13.92 -4.15 -7.27
N GLY A 35 -14.87 -4.88 -6.67
CA GLY A 35 -14.62 -5.75 -5.53
C GLY A 35 -14.21 -5.03 -4.25
N TRP A 36 -14.52 -3.73 -4.09
CA TRP A 36 -14.16 -3.04 -2.86
C TRP A 36 -14.86 -3.66 -1.67
N GLN A 37 -14.08 -4.04 -0.65
CA GLN A 37 -14.65 -4.37 0.65
C GLN A 37 -15.32 -3.13 1.23
N ALA A 38 -16.64 -3.20 1.38
CA ALA A 38 -17.44 -2.09 1.87
C ALA A 38 -17.23 -1.91 3.37
N ASP A 39 -16.58 -0.80 3.74
CA ASP A 39 -16.42 -0.38 5.13
C ASP A 39 -17.72 0.26 5.65
N TRP A 40 -18.75 -0.58 5.83
CA TRP A 40 -20.06 -0.16 6.30
C TRP A 40 -20.03 0.63 7.61
N PRO A 41 -19.18 0.28 8.61
CA PRO A 41 -19.02 1.10 9.81
C PRO A 41 -18.54 2.51 9.49
N HIS A 42 -17.46 2.67 8.70
CA HIS A 42 -16.97 3.99 8.33
C HIS A 42 -18.01 4.79 7.54
N TYR A 43 -18.68 4.17 6.57
CA TYR A 43 -19.67 4.84 5.72
C TYR A 43 -20.89 5.31 6.51
N SER A 44 -21.47 4.41 7.32
CA SER A 44 -22.65 4.71 8.13
C SER A 44 -22.37 5.81 9.16
N ILE A 45 -21.22 5.74 9.85
CA ILE A 45 -20.81 6.75 10.84
C ILE A 45 -20.54 8.08 10.17
N SER A 46 -19.78 8.11 9.07
CA SER A 46 -19.45 9.37 8.38
C SER A 46 -20.70 10.11 7.92
N ILE A 47 -21.67 9.40 7.33
CA ILE A 47 -22.93 9.98 6.85
C ILE A 47 -23.81 10.43 8.02
N SER A 48 -24.09 9.52 8.96
CA SER A 48 -25.00 9.80 10.08
C SER A 48 -24.47 10.90 11.00
N ALA A 49 -23.18 10.86 11.35
CA ALA A 49 -22.55 11.87 12.20
C ALA A 49 -22.50 13.23 11.50
N CYS A 50 -22.15 13.29 10.20
CA CYS A 50 -22.17 14.55 9.47
C CYS A 50 -23.59 15.17 9.46
N PHE A 51 -24.63 14.38 9.19
CA PHE A 51 -26.01 14.87 9.27
C PHE A 51 -26.39 15.35 10.66
N LEU A 52 -26.07 14.56 11.70
CA LEU A 52 -26.36 14.90 13.09
C LEU A 52 -25.69 16.22 13.49
N PHE A 53 -24.39 16.36 13.24
CA PHE A 53 -23.64 17.57 13.58
C PHE A 53 -24.14 18.80 12.80
N GLN A 54 -24.44 18.65 11.50
CA GLN A 54 -24.97 19.77 10.70
C GLN A 54 -26.38 20.16 11.15
N TYR A 55 -27.24 19.17 11.41
CA TYR A 55 -28.59 19.40 11.91
C TYR A 55 -28.58 20.14 13.25
N ALA A 56 -27.75 19.67 14.20
CA ALA A 56 -27.60 20.31 15.50
C ALA A 56 -27.06 21.73 15.36
N ALA A 57 -26.00 21.93 14.57
CA ALA A 57 -25.40 23.23 14.36
C ALA A 57 -26.37 24.26 13.74
N ASP A 58 -27.09 23.88 12.68
CA ASP A 58 -28.03 24.79 12.03
C ASP A 58 -29.28 25.02 12.89
N SER A 59 -29.76 24.02 13.64
CA SER A 59 -30.88 24.19 14.56
C SER A 59 -30.54 25.15 15.71
N ILE A 60 -29.32 25.06 16.25
CA ILE A 60 -28.81 26.00 17.27
C ILE A 60 -28.67 27.40 16.67
N ARG A 61 -28.09 27.52 15.47
CA ARG A 61 -27.88 28.80 14.79
C ARG A 61 -29.20 29.52 14.47
N LEU A 62 -30.20 28.78 14.03
CA LEU A 62 -31.52 29.30 13.66
C LEU A 62 -32.49 29.36 14.83
N LYS A 63 -32.10 28.86 16.01
CA LYS A 63 -32.93 28.73 17.22
C LYS A 63 -34.27 28.01 16.95
N LYS A 64 -34.28 27.07 16.01
CA LYS A 64 -35.48 26.35 15.57
C LYS A 64 -35.12 24.94 15.14
N TRP A 65 -35.99 23.98 15.45
CA TRP A 65 -35.91 22.61 14.93
C TRP A 65 -36.15 22.60 13.42
N LEU A 66 -35.18 22.07 12.68
CA LEU A 66 -35.28 21.91 11.24
C LEU A 66 -36.16 20.71 10.88
N THR A 67 -36.99 20.87 9.86
CA THR A 67 -37.85 19.82 9.32
C THR A 67 -37.24 19.22 8.04
N ILE A 68 -37.63 18.01 7.69
CA ILE A 68 -37.21 17.33 6.44
C ILE A 68 -37.55 18.18 5.20
N ASN A 69 -38.66 18.92 5.22
CA ASN A 69 -39.05 19.82 4.13
C ASN A 69 -38.02 20.93 3.81
N HIS A 70 -37.07 21.18 4.72
CA HIS A 70 -36.00 22.16 4.54
C HIS A 70 -34.65 21.52 4.23
N PHE A 71 -34.61 20.24 3.81
CA PHE A 71 -33.37 19.50 3.54
C PHE A 71 -32.45 20.18 2.50
N SER A 72 -33.02 20.95 1.57
CA SER A 72 -32.22 21.72 0.60
C SER A 72 -31.31 22.77 1.26
N LEU A 73 -31.70 23.28 2.43
CA LEU A 73 -30.95 24.31 3.16
C LEU A 73 -29.76 23.71 3.93
N TRP A 74 -29.97 22.59 4.63
CA TRP A 74 -28.97 22.03 5.56
C TRP A 74 -28.34 20.71 5.08
N GLY A 75 -29.07 19.88 4.31
CA GLY A 75 -28.73 18.48 4.04
C GLY A 75 -27.80 18.23 2.85
N PHE A 76 -28.05 18.80 1.66
CA PHE A 76 -27.26 18.45 0.46
C PHE A 76 -25.76 18.75 0.59
N SER A 77 -25.41 19.90 1.16
CA SER A 77 -24.00 20.30 1.29
C SER A 77 -23.22 19.38 2.23
N VAL A 78 -23.85 18.89 3.30
CA VAL A 78 -23.20 17.97 4.23
C VAL A 78 -23.14 16.56 3.67
N LEU A 79 -24.15 16.13 2.91
CA LEU A 79 -24.16 14.83 2.23
C LEU A 79 -23.00 14.72 1.22
N ILE A 80 -22.76 15.75 0.40
CA ILE A 80 -21.62 15.77 -0.54
C ILE A 80 -20.28 15.63 0.21
N SER A 81 -20.16 16.31 1.35
CA SER A 81 -18.94 16.25 2.17
C SER A 81 -18.77 14.86 2.79
N ALA A 82 -19.85 14.26 3.31
CA ALA A 82 -19.84 12.91 3.86
C ALA A 82 -19.51 11.84 2.81
N MET A 83 -20.08 11.94 1.61
CA MET A 83 -19.74 11.07 0.47
C MET A 83 -18.27 11.18 0.07
N SER A 84 -17.70 12.39 0.15
CA SER A 84 -16.27 12.61 -0.08
C SER A 84 -15.41 11.92 0.97
N LEU A 85 -15.83 11.89 2.25
CA LEU A 85 -15.14 11.12 3.29
C LEU A 85 -15.19 9.62 2.97
N CYS A 86 -16.36 9.06 2.68
CA CYS A 86 -16.51 7.64 2.35
C CYS A 86 -15.64 7.19 1.16
N LEU A 87 -15.48 8.06 0.16
CA LEU A 87 -14.71 7.78 -1.05
C LEU A 87 -13.19 7.87 -0.84
N LEU A 88 -12.72 8.80 0.00
CA LEU A 88 -11.31 9.16 0.06
C LEU A 88 -10.64 8.76 1.37
N LEU A 89 -11.32 8.96 2.51
CA LEU A 89 -10.78 8.64 3.82
C LEU A 89 -10.94 7.15 4.09
N LYS A 90 -9.87 6.51 4.55
CA LYS A 90 -9.90 5.13 5.05
C LYS A 90 -9.40 5.09 6.48
N THR A 91 -10.06 4.29 7.31
CA THR A 91 -9.69 4.05 8.70
C THR A 91 -10.39 2.82 9.23
N ASN A 92 -9.70 2.05 10.08
CA ASN A 92 -10.27 0.88 10.74
C ASN A 92 -10.93 1.22 12.10
N TYR A 93 -11.06 2.50 12.43
CA TYR A 93 -11.46 2.96 13.75
C TYR A 93 -12.69 3.86 13.68
N TRP A 94 -13.78 3.43 14.31
CA TRP A 94 -15.07 4.16 14.30
C TRP A 94 -14.94 5.61 14.81
N TYR A 95 -14.10 5.84 15.82
CA TYR A 95 -13.90 7.17 16.42
C TYR A 95 -13.14 8.12 15.49
N ILE A 96 -12.28 7.61 14.60
CA ILE A 96 -11.61 8.44 13.58
C ILE A 96 -12.63 8.92 12.55
N SER A 97 -13.54 8.04 12.12
CA SER A 97 -14.66 8.40 11.23
C SER A 97 -15.57 9.46 11.85
N LEU A 98 -15.91 9.28 13.14
CA LEU A 98 -16.71 10.24 13.89
C LEU A 98 -16.01 11.60 14.02
N PHE A 99 -14.71 11.60 14.31
CA PHE A 99 -13.93 12.82 14.46
C PHE A 99 -13.72 13.54 13.12
N ALA A 100 -13.50 12.80 12.03
CA ALA A 100 -13.46 13.35 10.69
C ALA A 100 -14.79 14.01 10.28
N ALA A 101 -15.92 13.37 10.60
CA ALA A 101 -17.25 13.95 10.39
C ALA A 101 -17.47 15.24 11.20
N PHE A 102 -17.04 15.25 12.46
CA PHE A 102 -17.06 16.43 13.31
C PHE A 102 -16.24 17.58 12.71
N LEU A 103 -14.98 17.31 12.35
CA LEU A 103 -14.10 18.31 11.74
C LEU A 103 -14.65 18.84 10.41
N THR A 104 -15.26 17.98 9.61
CA THR A 104 -15.90 18.37 8.34
C THR A 104 -16.98 19.42 8.59
N VAL A 105 -17.90 19.17 9.52
CA VAL A 105 -18.97 20.13 9.83
C VAL A 105 -18.42 21.38 10.52
N MET A 106 -17.50 21.23 11.48
CA MET A 106 -16.94 22.36 12.22
C MET A 106 -16.12 23.31 11.33
N SER A 107 -15.34 22.79 10.38
CA SER A 107 -14.55 23.65 9.48
C SER A 107 -15.45 24.61 8.70
N LYS A 108 -16.61 24.12 8.24
CA LYS A 108 -17.62 24.89 7.52
C LYS A 108 -18.30 25.96 8.39
N LEU A 109 -18.33 25.79 9.71
CA LEU A 109 -19.01 26.69 10.64
C LEU A 109 -18.06 27.74 11.24
N LEU A 110 -16.87 27.30 11.67
CA LEU A 110 -15.91 28.13 12.40
C LEU A 110 -15.07 28.99 11.44
N PHE A 111 -14.54 28.40 10.37
CA PHE A 111 -13.61 29.09 9.48
C PHE A 111 -14.37 29.78 8.35
N ARG A 112 -14.98 30.93 8.67
CA ARG A 112 -15.74 31.73 7.72
C ARG A 112 -15.19 33.13 7.51
N PHE A 113 -15.24 33.59 6.27
CA PHE A 113 -14.92 34.95 5.86
C PHE A 113 -15.96 35.43 4.84
N ASP A 114 -16.51 36.65 5.01
CA ASP A 114 -17.60 37.20 4.19
C ASP A 114 -18.79 36.22 3.99
N GLY A 115 -19.19 35.54 5.07
CA GLY A 115 -20.31 34.60 5.06
C GLY A 115 -20.04 33.24 4.40
N ARG A 116 -18.82 33.00 3.90
CA ARG A 116 -18.40 31.77 3.20
C ARG A 116 -17.40 30.98 4.02
N HIS A 117 -17.38 29.67 3.88
CA HIS A 117 -16.33 28.84 4.49
C HIS A 117 -15.04 28.95 3.66
N ILE A 118 -13.90 28.96 4.35
CA ILE A 118 -12.58 29.10 3.71
C ILE A 118 -12.14 27.78 3.09
N PHE A 119 -12.24 26.69 3.86
CA PHE A 119 -11.73 25.39 3.46
C PHE A 119 -12.80 24.53 2.81
N ASN A 120 -12.40 23.68 1.85
CA ASN A 120 -13.21 22.54 1.46
C ASN A 120 -13.41 21.64 2.70
N PRO A 121 -14.65 21.43 3.17
CA PRO A 121 -14.91 20.82 4.47
C PRO A 121 -14.32 19.41 4.64
N SER A 122 -14.52 18.54 3.65
CA SER A 122 -14.03 17.16 3.68
C SER A 122 -12.52 17.11 3.47
N ALA A 123 -11.96 17.90 2.56
CA ALA A 123 -10.51 17.96 2.35
C ALA A 123 -9.76 18.41 3.61
N PHE A 124 -10.29 19.41 4.33
CA PHE A 124 -9.74 19.86 5.61
C PHE A 124 -9.72 18.72 6.64
N ALA A 125 -10.86 18.04 6.84
CA ALA A 125 -10.94 16.94 7.78
C ALA A 125 -9.97 15.81 7.43
N ILE A 126 -9.88 15.43 6.14
CA ILE A 126 -8.94 14.41 5.66
C ILE A 126 -7.50 14.80 6.00
N VAL A 127 -7.06 16.01 5.63
CA VAL A 127 -5.67 16.47 5.88
C VAL A 127 -5.35 16.50 7.38
N VAL A 128 -6.29 16.96 8.22
CA VAL A 128 -6.10 16.97 9.67
C VAL A 128 -6.00 15.56 10.23
N MET A 129 -6.82 14.61 9.75
CA MET A 129 -6.72 13.21 10.18
C MET A 129 -5.39 12.58 9.79
N LEU A 130 -4.89 12.86 8.58
CA LEU A 130 -3.59 12.37 8.11
C LEU A 130 -2.40 12.95 8.88
N LEU A 131 -2.53 14.18 9.41
CA LEU A 131 -1.48 14.85 10.16
C LEU A 131 -1.42 14.42 11.62
N ILE A 132 -2.59 14.31 12.24
CA ILE A 132 -2.71 14.13 13.69
C ILE A 132 -2.78 12.65 14.04
N THR A 133 -3.19 11.79 13.10
CA THR A 133 -3.42 10.37 13.36
C THR A 133 -2.65 9.50 12.38
N ASP A 134 -1.91 8.53 12.92
CA ASP A 134 -1.30 7.46 12.12
C ASP A 134 -2.32 6.35 11.78
N LYS A 135 -3.62 6.65 11.89
CA LYS A 135 -4.75 5.72 11.82
C LYS A 135 -5.73 6.03 10.70
N ALA A 136 -5.41 7.03 9.88
CA ALA A 136 -6.16 7.43 8.70
C ALA A 136 -5.23 7.46 7.49
N TRP A 137 -5.72 7.06 6.33
CA TRP A 137 -4.99 7.17 5.07
C TRP A 137 -5.94 7.49 3.91
N LEU A 138 -5.34 7.87 2.78
CA LEU A 138 -6.03 7.98 1.50
C LEU A 138 -5.72 6.74 0.67
N SER A 139 -6.68 6.28 -0.12
CA SER A 139 -6.49 5.12 -0.99
C SER A 139 -6.41 5.52 -2.47
N PRO A 140 -5.26 6.02 -2.98
CA PRO A 140 -5.16 6.65 -4.29
C PRO A 140 -5.37 5.71 -5.50
N GLY A 141 -5.27 4.38 -5.32
CA GLY A 141 -5.22 3.37 -6.40
C GLY A 141 -6.43 2.45 -6.56
N GLN A 142 -7.48 2.60 -5.75
CA GLN A 142 -8.62 1.65 -5.71
C GLN A 142 -9.49 1.59 -6.97
N TRP A 143 -9.34 2.54 -7.89
CA TRP A 143 -10.32 2.75 -8.97
C TRP A 143 -10.00 2.06 -10.29
N GLY A 144 -8.77 1.56 -10.50
CA GLY A 144 -8.33 1.02 -11.79
C GLY A 144 -8.29 2.06 -12.92
N SER A 145 -7.31 1.98 -13.83
CA SER A 145 -7.15 3.00 -14.89
C SER A 145 -8.34 3.07 -15.86
N ASN A 146 -9.00 1.93 -16.10
CA ASN A 146 -10.12 1.83 -17.04
C ASN A 146 -11.41 2.48 -16.50
N ALA A 147 -11.73 2.29 -15.21
CA ALA A 147 -12.91 2.93 -14.63
C ALA A 147 -12.74 4.44 -14.54
N VAL A 148 -11.53 4.93 -14.24
CA VAL A 148 -11.26 6.36 -14.13
C VAL A 148 -11.51 7.09 -15.46
N ILE A 149 -11.14 6.51 -16.61
CA ILE A 149 -11.43 7.10 -17.92
C ILE A 149 -12.95 7.15 -18.18
N PHE A 150 -13.67 6.07 -17.88
CA PHE A 150 -15.14 6.03 -17.99
C PHE A 150 -15.79 7.14 -17.17
N PHE A 151 -15.35 7.31 -15.92
CA PHE A 151 -15.87 8.32 -15.03
C PHE A 151 -15.47 9.74 -15.46
N ILE A 152 -14.24 9.98 -15.94
CA ILE A 152 -13.82 11.28 -16.51
C ILE A 152 -14.78 11.72 -17.62
N VAL A 153 -15.13 10.84 -18.55
CA VAL A 153 -16.02 11.15 -19.68
C VAL A 153 -17.42 11.51 -19.18
N ILE A 154 -17.98 10.73 -18.25
CA ILE A 154 -19.30 11.00 -17.66
C ILE A 154 -19.30 12.31 -16.88
N THR A 155 -18.27 12.56 -16.08
CA THR A 155 -18.11 13.79 -15.30
C THR A 155 -18.03 15.00 -16.21
N LEU A 156 -17.12 15.01 -17.18
CA LEU A 156 -16.96 16.11 -18.13
C LEU A 156 -18.23 16.35 -18.95
N GLY A 157 -18.84 15.28 -19.48
CA GLY A 157 -20.10 15.38 -20.23
C GLY A 157 -21.21 16.00 -19.38
N THR A 158 -21.34 15.57 -18.14
CA THR A 158 -22.39 16.09 -17.25
C THR A 158 -22.09 17.51 -16.76
N ILE A 159 -20.84 17.88 -16.52
CA ILE A 159 -20.49 19.26 -16.13
C ILE A 159 -20.73 20.24 -17.28
N VAL A 160 -20.35 19.87 -18.51
CA VAL A 160 -20.61 20.69 -19.71
C VAL A 160 -22.11 20.95 -19.88
N ILE A 161 -22.94 19.94 -19.58
CA ILE A 161 -24.40 20.03 -19.65
C ILE A 161 -24.98 20.85 -18.49
N THR A 162 -24.50 20.64 -17.25
CA THR A 162 -25.12 21.21 -16.04
C THR A 162 -24.59 22.61 -15.70
N ARG A 163 -23.40 22.99 -16.16
CA ARG A 163 -22.72 24.28 -15.89
C ARG A 163 -22.57 24.65 -14.40
N VAL A 164 -22.64 23.66 -13.52
CA VAL A 164 -22.63 23.84 -12.06
C VAL A 164 -21.24 24.11 -11.50
N GLN A 165 -20.23 23.44 -12.07
CA GLN A 165 -18.86 23.50 -11.58
C GLN A 165 -18.00 24.46 -12.40
N ARG A 166 -16.95 24.97 -11.77
CA ARG A 166 -15.96 25.87 -12.38
C ARG A 166 -14.99 25.08 -13.28
N LEU A 167 -15.43 24.78 -14.51
CA LEU A 167 -14.61 24.07 -15.50
C LEU A 167 -13.27 24.75 -15.80
N ASP A 168 -13.22 26.08 -15.70
CA ASP A 168 -12.01 26.88 -15.83
C ASP A 168 -10.94 26.46 -14.81
N VAL A 169 -11.33 26.20 -13.56
CA VAL A 169 -10.41 25.74 -12.49
C VAL A 169 -9.95 24.31 -12.76
N SER A 170 -10.88 23.39 -13.02
CA SER A 170 -10.57 21.98 -13.22
C SER A 170 -9.63 21.77 -14.42
N LEU A 171 -9.89 22.47 -15.54
CA LEU A 171 -9.04 22.38 -16.73
C LEU A 171 -7.67 23.01 -16.50
N ALA A 172 -7.60 24.19 -15.85
CA ALA A 172 -6.32 24.83 -15.54
C ALA A 172 -5.44 23.94 -14.66
N PHE A 173 -6.02 23.30 -13.64
CA PHE A 173 -5.32 22.35 -12.79
C PHE A 173 -4.85 21.11 -13.56
N LEU A 174 -5.76 20.44 -14.29
CA LEU A 174 -5.43 19.21 -15.03
C LEU A 174 -4.36 19.46 -16.09
N ILE A 175 -4.53 20.47 -16.94
CA ILE A 175 -3.57 20.78 -18.01
C ILE A 175 -2.19 21.01 -17.39
N THR A 176 -2.10 21.86 -16.36
CA THR A 176 -0.82 22.15 -15.70
C THR A 176 -0.20 20.90 -15.08
N TYR A 177 -0.96 20.16 -14.27
CA TYR A 177 -0.45 19.00 -13.55
C TYR A 177 -0.03 17.86 -14.49
N ILE A 178 -0.87 17.56 -15.48
CA ILE A 178 -0.62 16.53 -16.50
C ILE A 178 0.56 16.93 -17.40
N SER A 179 0.65 18.20 -17.83
CA SER A 179 1.79 18.65 -18.66
C SER A 179 3.12 18.56 -17.91
N LEU A 180 3.16 18.95 -16.63
CA LEU A 180 4.36 18.83 -15.81
C LEU A 180 4.75 17.36 -15.58
N LEU A 181 3.77 16.48 -15.32
CA LEU A 181 4.00 15.05 -15.24
C LEU A 181 4.51 14.47 -16.57
N PHE A 182 3.90 14.82 -17.69
CA PHE A 182 4.31 14.38 -19.02
C PHE A 182 5.74 14.79 -19.31
N PHE A 183 6.08 16.06 -19.08
CA PHE A 183 7.42 16.57 -19.32
C PHE A 183 8.45 15.85 -18.46
N ARG A 184 8.18 15.66 -17.16
CA ARG A 184 9.12 14.93 -16.29
C ARG A 184 9.22 13.45 -16.66
N GLN A 185 8.09 12.76 -16.74
CA GLN A 185 8.06 11.31 -16.90
C GLN A 185 8.48 10.92 -18.31
N VAL A 186 7.81 11.44 -19.33
CA VAL A 186 8.01 11.02 -20.72
C VAL A 186 9.20 11.74 -21.35
N VAL A 187 9.27 13.07 -21.26
CA VAL A 187 10.32 13.84 -21.96
C VAL A 187 11.68 13.76 -21.26
N TYR A 188 11.73 14.01 -19.94
CA TYR A 188 12.99 14.08 -19.19
C TYR A 188 13.49 12.70 -18.75
N LEU A 189 12.63 11.85 -18.17
CA LEU A 189 13.02 10.53 -17.66
C LEU A 189 12.92 9.41 -18.71
N GLY A 190 12.34 9.67 -19.88
CA GLY A 190 12.15 8.67 -20.93
C GLY A 190 11.22 7.53 -20.52
N TRP A 191 10.27 7.79 -19.62
CA TRP A 191 9.32 6.79 -19.15
C TRP A 191 8.26 6.48 -20.21
N PRO A 192 7.77 5.22 -20.24
CA PRO A 192 6.73 4.80 -21.17
C PRO A 192 5.41 5.57 -21.01
N LEU A 193 4.68 5.76 -22.12
CA LEU A 193 3.45 6.55 -22.13
C LEU A 193 2.34 5.92 -21.28
N ASP A 194 2.31 4.59 -21.17
CA ASP A 194 1.39 3.84 -20.30
C ASP A 194 1.61 4.14 -18.82
N PHE A 195 2.87 4.29 -18.37
CA PHE A 195 3.15 4.76 -17.01
C PHE A 195 2.55 6.14 -16.76
N PHE A 196 2.70 7.05 -17.73
CA PHE A 196 2.12 8.38 -17.66
C PHE A 196 0.59 8.35 -17.64
N VAL A 197 -0.03 7.59 -18.55
CA VAL A 197 -1.49 7.39 -18.61
C VAL A 197 -2.01 6.85 -17.29
N HIS A 198 -1.29 5.91 -16.67
CA HIS A 198 -1.66 5.39 -15.37
C HIS A 198 -1.49 6.43 -14.25
N SER A 199 -0.40 7.21 -14.26
CA SER A 199 -0.15 8.27 -13.28
C SER A 199 -1.25 9.33 -13.25
N VAL A 200 -1.87 9.60 -14.41
CA VAL A 200 -3.00 10.54 -14.54
C VAL A 200 -4.36 9.85 -14.48
N GLY A 201 -4.39 8.51 -14.48
CA GLY A 201 -5.58 7.68 -14.44
C GLY A 201 -6.02 7.29 -13.02
N THR A 202 -5.71 8.09 -12.01
CA THR A 202 -6.09 7.80 -10.62
C THR A 202 -7.45 8.41 -10.26
N GLY A 203 -8.30 7.66 -9.55
CA GLY A 203 -9.62 8.15 -9.13
C GLY A 203 -9.54 9.30 -8.12
N SER A 204 -8.46 9.35 -7.33
CA SER A 204 -8.15 10.47 -6.44
C SER A 204 -7.92 11.78 -7.21
N LEU A 205 -7.21 11.75 -8.35
CA LEU A 205 -7.03 12.92 -9.21
C LEU A 205 -8.38 13.42 -9.77
N LEU A 206 -9.25 12.51 -10.21
CA LEU A 206 -10.59 12.83 -10.70
C LEU A 206 -11.44 13.48 -9.60
N LEU A 207 -11.54 12.84 -8.43
CA LEU A 207 -12.33 13.34 -7.31
C LEU A 207 -11.84 14.70 -6.83
N PHE A 208 -10.52 14.87 -6.70
CA PHE A 208 -9.91 16.15 -6.35
C PHE A 208 -10.27 17.24 -7.37
N THR A 209 -10.03 16.95 -8.65
CA THR A 209 -10.17 17.93 -9.74
C THR A 209 -11.60 18.43 -9.92
N PHE A 210 -12.57 17.50 -9.85
CA PHE A 210 -13.95 17.82 -10.20
C PHE A 210 -14.84 18.03 -8.98
N PHE A 211 -14.46 17.63 -7.78
CA PHE A 211 -15.33 17.79 -6.60
C PHE A 211 -14.71 18.58 -5.46
N MET A 212 -13.39 18.82 -5.48
CA MET A 212 -12.73 19.55 -4.40
C MET A 212 -12.22 20.92 -4.83
N ILE A 213 -11.32 20.97 -5.82
CA ILE A 213 -10.74 22.24 -6.28
C ILE A 213 -11.75 23.09 -7.07
N SER A 214 -12.72 22.46 -7.73
CA SER A 214 -13.76 23.12 -8.53
C SER A 214 -14.93 23.69 -7.71
N ASP A 215 -14.94 23.49 -6.39
CA ASP A 215 -16.01 23.95 -5.51
C ASP A 215 -16.10 25.49 -5.53
N PRO A 216 -17.20 26.06 -6.04
CA PRO A 216 -17.32 27.50 -6.24
C PRO A 216 -17.41 28.29 -4.94
N LYS A 217 -17.61 27.64 -3.78
CA LYS A 217 -17.60 28.32 -2.48
C LYS A 217 -16.20 28.51 -1.90
N THR A 218 -15.23 27.69 -2.32
CA THR A 218 -13.84 27.70 -1.80
C THR A 218 -12.80 28.18 -2.81
N ALA A 219 -13.17 28.34 -4.08
CA ALA A 219 -12.30 28.95 -5.11
C ALA A 219 -12.48 30.48 -5.20
N PRO A 220 -11.49 31.22 -5.77
CA PRO A 220 -11.64 32.66 -6.04
C PRO A 220 -12.87 33.01 -6.91
N ASN A 221 -13.41 34.22 -6.78
CA ASN A 221 -14.58 34.65 -7.56
C ASN A 221 -14.20 35.14 -8.96
N HIS A 222 -13.06 35.83 -9.09
CA HIS A 222 -12.60 36.36 -10.37
C HIS A 222 -11.99 35.27 -11.26
N PRO A 223 -12.37 35.17 -12.55
CA PRO A 223 -11.94 34.07 -13.43
C PRO A 223 -10.41 33.98 -13.59
N VAL A 224 -9.72 35.11 -13.75
CA VAL A 224 -8.25 35.12 -13.87
C VAL A 224 -7.58 34.66 -12.57
N ALA A 225 -8.09 35.12 -11.42
CA ALA A 225 -7.56 34.76 -10.10
C ALA A 225 -7.71 33.25 -9.84
N ARG A 226 -8.85 32.67 -10.28
CA ARG A 226 -9.10 31.23 -10.21
C ARG A 226 -8.10 30.41 -11.01
N VAL A 227 -7.85 30.80 -12.26
CA VAL A 227 -6.91 30.09 -13.14
C VAL A 227 -5.49 30.15 -12.56
N ILE A 228 -5.03 31.33 -12.14
CA ILE A 228 -3.71 31.48 -11.51
C ILE A 228 -3.60 30.61 -10.26
N TRP A 229 -4.62 30.64 -9.39
CA TRP A 229 -4.66 29.82 -8.18
C TRP A 229 -4.61 28.32 -8.47
N ALA A 230 -5.35 27.84 -9.47
CA ALA A 230 -5.34 26.44 -9.88
C ALA A 230 -3.97 25.98 -10.43
N VAL A 231 -3.32 26.83 -11.24
CA VAL A 231 -1.98 26.58 -11.79
C VAL A 231 -0.95 26.49 -10.66
N LEU A 232 -1.00 27.40 -9.67
CA LEU A 232 -0.09 27.38 -8.53
C LEU A 232 -0.27 26.14 -7.66
N ILE A 233 -1.52 25.72 -7.42
CA ILE A 233 -1.80 24.46 -6.71
C ILE A 233 -1.22 23.27 -7.48
N ALA A 234 -1.47 23.18 -8.79
CA ALA A 234 -0.95 22.11 -9.63
C ALA A 234 0.59 22.05 -9.62
N ALA A 235 1.26 23.18 -9.84
CA ALA A 235 2.72 23.26 -9.87
C ALA A 235 3.35 22.88 -8.52
N THR A 236 2.78 23.38 -7.41
CA THR A 236 3.27 23.06 -6.06
C THR A 236 3.03 21.59 -5.71
N ALA A 237 1.83 21.07 -6.01
CA ALA A 237 1.50 19.67 -5.78
C ALA A 237 2.40 18.73 -6.59
N PHE A 238 2.68 19.07 -7.84
CA PHE A 238 3.64 18.37 -8.70
C PHE A 238 5.05 18.45 -8.12
N TYR A 239 5.52 19.63 -7.72
CA TYR A 239 6.86 19.77 -7.15
C TYR A 239 7.06 18.89 -5.92
N LEU A 240 6.09 18.92 -5.00
CA LEU A 240 6.14 18.11 -3.78
C LEU A 240 6.08 16.61 -4.06
N SER A 241 5.30 16.16 -5.04
CA SER A 241 5.20 14.74 -5.37
C SER A 241 6.44 14.26 -6.14
N ALA A 242 6.88 15.03 -7.14
CA ALA A 242 7.94 14.67 -8.06
C ALA A 242 9.36 14.79 -7.49
N PHE A 243 9.59 15.78 -6.62
CA PHE A 243 10.94 16.13 -6.13
C PHE A 243 11.11 16.02 -4.62
N LYS A 244 10.03 16.11 -3.83
CA LYS A 244 10.08 15.95 -2.37
C LYS A 244 9.50 14.62 -1.89
N TRP A 245 9.04 13.78 -2.81
CA TRP A 245 8.49 12.44 -2.56
C TRP A 245 7.42 12.44 -1.47
N LYS A 246 6.58 13.49 -1.46
CA LYS A 246 5.42 13.57 -0.57
C LYS A 246 4.20 12.94 -1.25
N TYR A 247 3.37 12.27 -0.47
CA TYR A 247 2.13 11.64 -0.94
C TYR A 247 0.93 12.57 -0.76
N ASN A 248 -0.15 12.35 -1.53
CA ASN A 248 -1.43 13.07 -1.44
C ASN A 248 -1.35 14.59 -1.64
N THR A 249 -0.29 15.07 -2.29
CA THR A 249 0.13 16.49 -2.33
C THR A 249 -0.95 17.46 -2.78
N MET A 250 -1.84 17.03 -3.67
CA MET A 250 -2.97 17.83 -4.17
C MET A 250 -3.86 18.33 -3.02
N LEU A 251 -4.19 17.45 -2.07
CA LEU A 251 -5.04 17.78 -0.91
C LEU A 251 -4.32 18.69 0.08
N TRP A 252 -3.05 18.38 0.39
CA TRP A 252 -2.21 19.20 1.26
C TRP A 252 -2.13 20.64 0.76
N VAL A 253 -1.82 20.80 -0.53
CA VAL A 253 -1.64 22.10 -1.15
C VAL A 253 -2.98 22.85 -1.23
N LEU A 254 -4.08 22.19 -1.56
CA LEU A 254 -5.41 22.81 -1.57
C LEU A 254 -5.79 23.38 -0.20
N VAL A 255 -5.62 22.59 0.87
CA VAL A 255 -5.94 23.03 2.23
C VAL A 255 -5.01 24.15 2.69
N ALA A 256 -3.71 24.02 2.42
CA ALA A 256 -2.73 25.06 2.76
C ALA A 256 -2.95 26.38 2.00
N ALA A 257 -3.42 26.33 0.76
CA ALA A 257 -3.67 27.50 -0.07
C ALA A 257 -5.04 28.16 0.17
N ALA A 258 -5.99 27.48 0.84
CA ALA A 258 -7.34 27.98 1.06
C ALA A 258 -7.41 29.35 1.79
N PRO A 259 -6.58 29.65 2.82
CA PRO A 259 -6.56 30.96 3.47
C PRO A 259 -6.18 32.14 2.55
N LEU A 260 -5.57 31.88 1.39
CA LEU A 260 -5.24 32.92 0.41
C LEU A 260 -6.47 33.37 -0.40
N VAL A 261 -7.51 32.54 -0.49
CA VAL A 261 -8.68 32.82 -1.34
C VAL A 261 -9.43 34.10 -0.94
N PRO A 262 -9.70 34.37 0.36
CA PRO A 262 -10.28 35.64 0.78
C PRO A 262 -9.44 36.86 0.36
N ILE A 263 -8.11 36.74 0.42
CA ILE A 263 -7.17 37.80 0.01
C ILE A 263 -7.29 38.03 -1.50
N LEU A 264 -7.28 36.96 -2.30
CA LEU A 264 -7.44 37.05 -3.76
C LEU A 264 -8.79 37.67 -4.15
N ASN A 265 -9.87 37.39 -3.41
CA ASN A 265 -11.19 37.99 -3.64
C ASN A 265 -11.24 39.48 -3.30
N ARG A 266 -10.40 39.95 -2.36
CA ARG A 266 -10.28 41.38 -2.04
C ARG A 266 -9.48 42.14 -3.10
N ILE A 267 -8.45 41.51 -3.65
CA ILE A 267 -7.63 42.05 -4.74
C ILE A 267 -8.44 42.11 -6.04
N TRP A 268 -9.05 40.98 -6.44
CA TRP A 268 -9.88 40.89 -7.63
C TRP A 268 -11.36 40.76 -7.28
N LYS A 269 -12.02 41.92 -7.18
CA LYS A 269 -13.46 41.99 -6.88
C LYS A 269 -14.28 41.38 -8.01
N ASN A 270 -15.19 40.47 -7.68
CA ASN A 270 -16.18 39.91 -8.61
C ASN A 270 -17.41 39.41 -7.83
N SER A 271 -18.53 39.19 -8.52
CA SER A 271 -19.77 38.71 -7.90
C SER A 271 -19.62 37.32 -7.28
N THR A 272 -20.33 37.16 -6.18
CA THR A 272 -20.37 35.94 -5.37
C THR A 272 -21.14 34.83 -6.08
N PHE A 273 -20.54 33.62 -6.19
CA PHE A 273 -21.30 32.46 -6.68
C PHE A 273 -22.51 32.12 -5.79
N GLU A 274 -23.67 32.01 -6.42
CA GLU A 274 -24.93 31.53 -5.85
C GLU A 274 -25.42 30.30 -6.63
N TRP A 275 -26.04 29.36 -5.89
CA TRP A 275 -26.62 28.17 -6.47
C TRP A 275 -27.94 28.55 -7.15
N ASN A 276 -27.88 28.85 -8.44
CA ASN A 276 -29.09 29.11 -9.23
C ASN A 276 -29.82 27.80 -9.56
N GLN A 277 -31.15 27.85 -9.55
CA GLN A 277 -31.97 26.76 -10.09
C GLN A 277 -31.68 26.63 -11.59
N SER A 278 -31.06 25.52 -12.01
CA SER A 278 -30.95 25.22 -13.44
C SER A 278 -32.33 24.78 -13.92
N LYS A 279 -32.77 25.26 -15.11
CA LYS A 279 -33.91 24.63 -15.79
C LYS A 279 -33.60 23.14 -15.85
N ALA A 280 -34.42 22.31 -15.23
CA ALA A 280 -34.19 20.87 -15.23
C ALA A 280 -34.14 20.40 -16.67
N PHE A 281 -32.93 20.17 -17.15
CA PHE A 281 -32.71 19.57 -18.44
C PHE A 281 -33.10 18.12 -18.27
N ASN A 282 -34.29 17.78 -18.75
CA ASN A 282 -34.89 16.49 -18.56
C ASN A 282 -34.02 15.45 -19.30
N LEU A 283 -33.08 14.82 -18.59
CA LEU A 283 -32.06 13.90 -19.14
C LEU A 283 -32.71 12.79 -19.99
N PHE A 284 -33.92 12.38 -19.60
CA PHE A 284 -34.76 11.42 -20.32
C PHE A 284 -35.18 11.87 -21.73
N GLN A 285 -35.32 13.18 -21.99
CA GLN A 285 -35.68 13.67 -23.34
C GLN A 285 -34.53 13.57 -24.35
N ILE A 286 -33.26 13.67 -23.93
CA ILE A 286 -32.12 13.45 -24.84
C ILE A 286 -32.05 11.97 -25.25
N PHE A 287 -32.21 11.03 -24.31
CA PHE A 287 -32.27 9.61 -24.66
C PHE A 287 -33.50 9.25 -25.52
N LYS A 288 -34.59 9.99 -25.39
CA LYS A 288 -35.81 9.81 -26.19
C LYS A 288 -35.75 10.51 -27.56
N LYS A 289 -34.99 11.60 -27.72
CA LYS A 289 -34.81 12.34 -29.00
C LYS A 289 -33.51 12.01 -29.75
N SER A 290 -32.53 11.40 -29.10
CA SER A 290 -31.34 10.85 -29.74
C SER A 290 -31.73 9.57 -30.48
N LYS A 291 -32.07 9.70 -31.77
CA LYS A 291 -32.06 8.57 -32.70
C LYS A 291 -30.60 8.19 -32.97
N MET A 292 -29.89 7.66 -31.97
CA MET A 292 -28.66 6.91 -32.24
C MET A 292 -29.04 5.70 -33.09
N LYS A 293 -28.37 5.55 -34.23
CA LYS A 293 -28.52 4.39 -35.11
C LYS A 293 -28.32 3.11 -34.26
N PRO A 294 -29.10 2.04 -34.51
CA PRO A 294 -29.03 0.81 -33.70
C PRO A 294 -27.63 0.19 -33.66
N SER A 295 -26.80 0.45 -34.68
CA SER A 295 -25.37 0.08 -34.70
C SER A 295 -24.55 0.75 -33.59
N PHE A 296 -24.79 2.03 -33.29
CA PHE A 296 -24.05 2.77 -32.26
C PHE A 296 -24.44 2.37 -30.84
N LYS A 297 -25.71 1.97 -30.62
CA LYS A 297 -26.16 1.40 -29.33
C LYS A 297 -25.54 0.03 -29.08
N LYS A 298 -25.44 -0.80 -30.12
CA LYS A 298 -24.76 -2.10 -30.06
C LYS A 298 -23.27 -1.90 -29.76
N ILE A 299 -22.58 -1.01 -30.46
CA ILE A 299 -21.15 -0.71 -30.20
C ILE A 299 -20.92 -0.23 -28.77
N ALA A 300 -21.73 0.70 -28.26
CA ALA A 300 -21.60 1.19 -26.88
C ALA A 300 -21.89 0.09 -25.83
N ALA A 301 -22.89 -0.76 -26.06
CA ALA A 301 -23.21 -1.88 -25.18
C ALA A 301 -22.15 -3.00 -25.25
N THR A 302 -21.61 -3.30 -26.44
CA THR A 302 -20.52 -4.27 -26.63
C THR A 302 -19.21 -3.76 -26.01
N PHE A 303 -18.92 -2.46 -26.08
CA PHE A 303 -17.78 -1.85 -25.41
C PHE A 303 -17.94 -1.93 -23.88
N LEU A 304 -19.14 -1.68 -23.35
CA LEU A 304 -19.46 -1.81 -21.92
C LEU A 304 -19.43 -3.28 -21.43
N LEU A 305 -19.85 -4.23 -22.27
CA LEU A 305 -19.87 -5.66 -21.96
C LEU A 305 -18.46 -6.28 -22.07
N ALA A 306 -17.64 -5.81 -23.01
CA ALA A 306 -16.23 -6.20 -23.12
C ALA A 306 -15.39 -5.70 -21.94
N THR A 307 -15.76 -4.60 -21.29
CA THR A 307 -15.13 -4.13 -20.04
C THR A 307 -15.55 -4.90 -18.79
N LEU A 308 -16.52 -5.82 -18.87
CA LEU A 308 -17.11 -6.54 -17.73
C LEU A 308 -16.69 -8.02 -17.65
N MET A 309 -15.77 -8.48 -18.51
CA MET A 309 -15.29 -9.87 -18.47
C MET A 309 -13.91 -9.94 -17.81
N THR A 310 -13.88 -10.40 -16.56
CA THR A 310 -12.64 -10.79 -15.85
C THR A 310 -12.61 -12.31 -15.68
N HIS A 311 -11.46 -12.92 -15.97
CA HIS A 311 -11.15 -14.32 -15.69
C HIS A 311 -9.97 -14.36 -14.71
N ASP A 312 -10.09 -15.19 -13.66
CA ASP A 312 -9.08 -15.38 -12.62
C ASP A 312 -7.99 -16.37 -13.04
N VAL A 313 -6.75 -15.88 -13.16
CA VAL A 313 -5.51 -16.67 -13.34
C VAL A 313 -4.33 -15.77 -12.82
N ALA A 314 -3.65 -16.09 -11.66
CA ALA A 314 -2.29 -16.71 -11.57
C ALA A 314 -0.84 -16.02 -11.66
N ALA A 315 0.04 -15.78 -10.61
CA ALA A 315 1.60 -15.90 -10.53
C ALA A 315 2.64 -14.73 -10.35
N PHE A 316 3.85 -14.99 -9.79
CA PHE A 316 5.33 -14.94 -10.18
C PHE A 316 6.01 -13.62 -10.72
N CYS A 317 7.35 -13.51 -10.68
CA CYS A 317 8.18 -12.39 -11.19
C CYS A 317 8.83 -12.59 -12.59
N GLY A 318 8.37 -13.60 -13.32
CA GLY A 318 8.80 -13.96 -14.67
C GLY A 318 7.76 -14.87 -15.30
N PHE A 319 7.94 -15.35 -16.51
CA PHE A 319 6.94 -16.17 -17.20
C PHE A 319 7.50 -17.56 -17.51
N TYR A 320 6.75 -18.62 -17.16
CA TYR A 320 7.13 -20.00 -17.44
C TYR A 320 6.54 -20.44 -18.80
N VAL A 321 7.38 -20.94 -19.72
CA VAL A 321 6.90 -21.60 -20.95
C VAL A 321 7.22 -23.10 -20.95
N ALA A 322 6.25 -23.92 -21.40
CA ALA A 322 6.38 -25.36 -21.58
C ALA A 322 6.17 -25.78 -23.04
N LYS A 323 6.77 -26.91 -23.45
CA LYS A 323 6.53 -27.55 -24.76
C LYS A 323 5.32 -28.50 -24.80
N ALA A 324 4.83 -28.95 -23.64
CA ALA A 324 3.67 -29.83 -23.48
C ALA A 324 2.56 -29.18 -22.64
N ASP A 325 1.31 -29.68 -22.71
CA ASP A 325 0.09 -29.15 -22.04
C ASP A 325 0.07 -29.32 -20.50
N GLY A 326 1.23 -29.19 -19.85
CA GLY A 326 1.36 -29.24 -18.40
C GLY A 326 0.98 -27.91 -17.76
N THR A 327 0.07 -27.94 -16.79
CA THR A 327 -0.23 -26.80 -15.91
C THR A 327 0.93 -26.61 -14.93
N LEU A 328 1.88 -25.75 -15.29
CA LEU A 328 2.99 -25.37 -14.41
C LEU A 328 2.46 -24.49 -13.27
N LYS A 329 2.76 -24.85 -12.02
CA LYS A 329 2.33 -24.10 -10.83
C LYS A 329 3.55 -23.69 -9.99
N ASN A 330 3.57 -22.43 -9.53
CA ASN A 330 4.52 -21.91 -8.55
C ASN A 330 3.75 -21.56 -7.26
N LYS A 331 4.34 -21.80 -6.08
CA LYS A 331 3.69 -21.53 -4.78
C LYS A 331 4.34 -20.39 -3.99
N THR A 332 5.65 -20.19 -4.10
CA THR A 332 6.34 -19.13 -3.35
C THR A 332 7.58 -18.67 -4.08
N SER A 333 7.73 -17.34 -4.22
CA SER A 333 8.90 -16.73 -4.87
C SER A 333 9.74 -15.99 -3.84
N GLN A 334 11.05 -16.18 -3.88
CA GLN A 334 11.97 -15.42 -3.04
C GLN A 334 12.95 -14.65 -3.90
N VAL A 335 13.13 -13.37 -3.59
CA VAL A 335 13.99 -12.47 -4.38
C VAL A 335 14.93 -11.72 -3.46
N ILE A 336 16.21 -11.66 -3.82
CA ILE A 336 17.17 -10.73 -3.22
C ILE A 336 17.30 -9.52 -4.13
N LEU A 337 17.19 -8.31 -3.58
CA LEU A 337 17.24 -7.04 -4.29
C LEU A 337 18.28 -6.11 -3.67
N VAL A 338 19.39 -5.89 -4.35
CA VAL A 338 20.48 -5.02 -3.86
C VAL A 338 20.54 -3.75 -4.69
N ARG A 339 20.60 -2.58 -4.04
CA ARG A 339 20.75 -1.29 -4.74
C ARG A 339 21.66 -0.28 -4.03
N ASP A 340 22.50 0.35 -4.84
CA ASP A 340 23.30 1.54 -4.52
C ASP A 340 23.45 2.39 -5.79
N GLY A 341 23.12 3.68 -5.69
CA GLY A 341 23.02 4.58 -6.85
C GLY A 341 22.06 4.04 -7.93
N ASN A 342 22.58 3.84 -9.15
CA ASN A 342 21.83 3.26 -10.28
C ASN A 342 22.11 1.77 -10.52
N LYS A 343 22.99 1.15 -9.74
CA LYS A 343 23.32 -0.27 -9.90
C LYS A 343 22.35 -1.14 -9.10
N ASN A 344 21.86 -2.19 -9.74
CA ASN A 344 20.95 -3.17 -9.16
C ASN A 344 21.56 -4.56 -9.27
N VAL A 345 21.32 -5.39 -8.27
CA VAL A 345 21.54 -6.82 -8.35
C VAL A 345 20.24 -7.51 -7.91
N ILE A 346 19.74 -8.43 -8.73
CA ILE A 346 18.55 -9.21 -8.46
C ILE A 346 18.94 -10.68 -8.44
N THR A 347 18.65 -11.37 -7.34
CA THR A 347 18.77 -12.83 -7.26
C THR A 347 17.38 -13.44 -7.16
N MET A 348 17.02 -14.31 -8.08
CA MET A 348 15.70 -14.95 -8.12
C MET A 348 15.82 -16.41 -7.73
N TYR A 349 15.04 -16.83 -6.74
CA TYR A 349 14.86 -18.21 -6.35
C TYR A 349 13.40 -18.61 -6.53
N ASN A 350 13.19 -19.70 -7.28
CA ASN A 350 11.86 -20.19 -7.62
C ASN A 350 11.73 -21.66 -7.21
N ASP A 351 10.70 -21.96 -6.44
CA ASP A 351 10.35 -23.33 -6.06
C ASP A 351 9.55 -24.00 -7.20
N PHE A 352 10.28 -24.59 -8.15
CA PHE A 352 9.71 -25.22 -9.34
C PHE A 352 9.19 -26.63 -9.06
N LYS A 353 7.99 -26.96 -9.56
CA LYS A 353 7.44 -28.32 -9.57
C LYS A 353 7.04 -28.72 -10.98
N GLY A 354 7.77 -29.66 -11.60
CA GLY A 354 7.51 -30.15 -12.97
C GLY A 354 8.69 -30.87 -13.63
N ASN A 355 8.59 -31.21 -14.93
CA ASN A 355 9.68 -31.82 -15.70
C ASN A 355 10.65 -30.76 -16.24
N PHE A 356 11.94 -30.87 -15.89
CA PHE A 356 12.99 -29.90 -16.27
C PHE A 356 13.30 -29.82 -17.78
N LYS A 357 12.90 -30.82 -18.58
CA LYS A 357 13.31 -30.90 -20.00
C LYS A 357 12.56 -29.95 -20.93
N ASP A 358 11.39 -29.46 -20.54
CA ASP A 358 10.47 -28.74 -21.43
C ASP A 358 10.34 -27.25 -21.10
N PHE A 359 11.22 -26.71 -20.24
CA PHE A 359 11.00 -25.44 -19.55
C PHE A 359 11.96 -24.29 -19.95
N ALA A 360 11.42 -23.08 -20.13
CA ALA A 360 12.21 -21.84 -20.12
C ALA A 360 11.56 -20.71 -19.29
N MET A 361 12.39 -19.98 -18.53
CA MET A 361 12.00 -18.83 -17.72
C MET A 361 12.28 -17.54 -18.48
N VAL A 362 11.27 -16.69 -18.63
CA VAL A 362 11.39 -15.38 -19.30
C VAL A 362 11.33 -14.27 -18.25
N VAL A 363 12.38 -13.44 -18.18
CA VAL A 363 12.51 -12.34 -17.22
C VAL A 363 12.69 -11.00 -17.95
N PRO A 364 11.86 -9.98 -17.69
CA PRO A 364 12.06 -8.64 -18.21
C PRO A 364 13.17 -7.93 -17.47
N VAL A 365 14.10 -7.35 -18.21
CA VAL A 365 15.21 -6.58 -17.67
C VAL A 365 15.31 -5.24 -18.39
N PRO A 366 15.68 -4.14 -17.69
CA PRO A 366 15.65 -2.81 -18.29
C PRO A 366 16.80 -2.55 -19.28
N VAL A 367 17.81 -3.42 -19.30
CA VAL A 367 19.00 -3.31 -20.16
C VAL A 367 19.36 -4.68 -20.73
N ILE A 368 20.17 -4.68 -21.79
CA ILE A 368 20.74 -5.92 -22.33
C ILE A 368 21.82 -6.41 -21.35
N LEU A 369 21.68 -7.65 -20.88
CA LEU A 369 22.66 -8.28 -20.00
C LEU A 369 23.81 -8.87 -20.83
N GLN A 370 25.02 -8.86 -20.27
CA GLN A 370 26.17 -9.59 -20.80
C GLN A 370 26.44 -10.83 -19.95
N LYS A 371 27.19 -11.81 -20.45
CA LYS A 371 27.56 -13.02 -19.68
C LYS A 371 28.12 -12.70 -18.29
N LYS A 372 28.96 -11.67 -18.18
CA LYS A 372 29.58 -11.24 -16.92
C LYS A 372 28.58 -10.73 -15.88
N ASP A 373 27.40 -10.31 -16.34
CA ASP A 373 26.36 -9.72 -15.50
C ASP A 373 25.49 -10.80 -14.84
N ILE A 374 25.66 -12.06 -15.25
CA ILE A 374 24.83 -13.19 -14.83
C ILE A 374 25.69 -14.23 -14.12
N LYS A 375 25.24 -14.70 -12.96
CA LYS A 375 25.85 -15.82 -12.27
C LYS A 375 24.79 -16.67 -11.56
N VAL A 376 25.18 -17.91 -11.25
CA VAL A 376 24.39 -18.81 -10.41
C VAL A 376 24.96 -18.74 -9.00
N VAL A 377 24.10 -18.67 -7.99
CA VAL A 377 24.50 -18.58 -6.57
C VAL A 377 23.99 -19.79 -5.79
N ASN A 378 24.62 -20.08 -4.63
CA ASN A 378 24.14 -21.15 -3.77
C ASN A 378 22.81 -20.75 -3.11
N GLN A 379 21.85 -21.66 -3.10
CA GLN A 379 20.53 -21.48 -2.47
C GLN A 379 20.63 -21.23 -0.96
N SER A 380 21.67 -21.71 -0.30
CA SER A 380 21.88 -21.54 1.16
C SER A 380 21.73 -20.10 1.62
N ILE A 381 22.05 -19.11 0.77
CA ILE A 381 21.89 -17.70 1.10
C ILE A 381 20.43 -17.33 1.44
N PHE A 382 19.46 -17.89 0.72
CA PHE A 382 18.04 -17.64 1.02
C PHE A 382 17.64 -18.23 2.38
N ASN A 383 18.21 -19.38 2.75
CA ASN A 383 17.96 -19.99 4.06
C ASN A 383 18.58 -19.14 5.18
N ILE A 384 19.83 -18.70 5.03
CA ILE A 384 20.51 -17.82 5.99
C ILE A 384 19.71 -16.53 6.19
N LEU A 385 19.34 -15.86 5.10
CA LEU A 385 18.55 -14.63 5.17
C LEU A 385 17.17 -14.90 5.79
N ASN A 386 16.50 -15.99 5.40
CA ASN A 386 15.20 -16.33 5.95
C ASN A 386 15.25 -16.60 7.45
N ASP A 387 16.16 -17.48 7.90
CA ASP A 387 16.31 -17.83 9.32
C ASP A 387 16.69 -16.63 10.17
N TYR A 388 17.50 -15.73 9.60
CA TYR A 388 17.90 -14.51 10.26
C TYR A 388 16.78 -13.44 10.31
N SER A 389 15.85 -13.39 9.36
CA SER A 389 14.88 -12.27 9.27
C SER A 389 13.42 -12.65 9.46
N LYS A 390 13.10 -13.95 9.54
CA LYS A 390 11.72 -14.41 9.70
C LYS A 390 11.08 -13.86 10.99
N PRO A 391 9.75 -13.64 10.99
CA PRO A 391 9.00 -13.30 12.19
C PRO A 391 9.27 -14.28 13.33
N ARG A 392 9.26 -13.77 14.57
CA ARG A 392 9.75 -14.55 15.73
C ARG A 392 8.75 -14.63 16.86
N LEU A 393 8.85 -15.73 17.60
CA LEU A 393 8.29 -15.87 18.93
C LEU A 393 9.44 -15.74 19.95
N VAL A 394 9.30 -14.83 20.90
CA VAL A 394 10.29 -14.53 21.95
C VAL A 394 9.75 -15.06 23.27
N GLU A 395 10.60 -15.76 24.01
CA GLU A 395 10.23 -16.37 25.28
C GLU A 395 10.86 -15.60 26.45
N TYR A 396 10.03 -15.24 27.42
CA TYR A 396 10.46 -14.77 28.74
C TYR A 396 9.96 -15.69 29.82
N TYR A 397 10.59 -15.64 30.98
CA TYR A 397 10.24 -16.41 32.16
C TYR A 397 10.03 -15.43 33.31
N ASP A 398 8.88 -15.51 33.97
CA ASP A 398 8.66 -14.73 35.18
C ASP A 398 9.49 -15.30 36.32
N GLU A 399 10.12 -14.42 37.10
CA GLU A 399 10.77 -14.81 38.34
C GLU A 399 9.75 -15.12 39.43
N ASN A 400 10.04 -16.08 40.30
CA ASN A 400 9.14 -16.39 41.41
C ASN A 400 9.19 -15.24 42.44
N PRO A 401 8.09 -14.50 42.67
CA PRO A 401 8.07 -13.35 43.58
C PRO A 401 8.22 -13.72 45.06
N CYS A 402 8.07 -15.01 45.41
CA CYS A 402 8.32 -15.54 46.75
C CYS A 402 9.77 -16.01 46.94
N SER A 403 10.56 -16.08 45.86
CA SER A 403 11.99 -16.41 45.94
C SER A 403 12.77 -15.17 46.37
N ARG A 404 13.44 -15.25 47.53
CA ARG A 404 14.41 -14.23 47.94
C ARG A 404 15.69 -14.49 47.17
N VAL A 405 16.07 -13.58 46.27
CA VAL A 405 17.39 -13.60 45.64
C VAL A 405 18.43 -13.41 46.75
N ALA A 406 19.07 -14.50 47.18
CA ALA A 406 20.32 -14.42 47.91
C ALA A 406 21.37 -13.96 46.90
N TYR A 407 21.84 -12.72 47.05
CA TYR A 407 23.00 -12.22 46.32
C TYR A 407 24.22 -13.01 46.81
N ASP A 408 24.55 -14.09 46.12
CA ASP A 408 25.83 -14.77 46.28
C ASP A 408 26.80 -14.17 45.26
N SER A 409 27.80 -13.49 45.78
CA SER A 409 28.76 -12.66 45.05
C SER A 409 29.89 -13.51 44.47
N ASP A 410 29.61 -14.37 43.49
CA ASP A 410 30.64 -15.16 42.81
C ASP A 410 30.47 -15.11 41.28
N MET A 411 30.75 -13.93 40.71
CA MET A 411 30.87 -13.74 39.27
C MET A 411 32.26 -14.19 38.82
N LYS A 412 32.43 -15.49 38.54
CA LYS A 412 33.63 -16.03 37.88
C LYS A 412 33.67 -15.59 36.42
N GLN A 413 34.72 -14.83 36.10
CA GLN A 413 35.14 -14.41 34.76
C GLN A 413 35.31 -15.62 33.83
N PHE A 414 34.75 -15.53 32.63
CA PHE A 414 35.19 -16.31 31.48
C PHE A 414 35.62 -15.37 30.36
N ALA A 415 36.92 -15.39 30.04
CA ALA A 415 37.52 -14.75 28.89
C ALA A 415 37.40 -15.66 27.66
N PRO A 416 37.33 -15.13 26.42
CA PRO A 416 37.30 -15.93 25.21
C PRO A 416 38.71 -16.39 24.79
N SER A 417 38.86 -17.68 24.49
CA SER A 417 40.09 -18.28 23.94
C SER A 417 40.19 -18.10 22.43
N ALA A 418 41.41 -17.88 21.97
CA ALA A 418 41.82 -17.62 20.58
C ALA A 418 41.66 -18.82 19.63
N LEU A 419 41.50 -18.49 18.34
CA LEU A 419 41.50 -19.39 17.18
C LEU A 419 42.93 -19.76 16.75
N ASN A 420 43.13 -21.01 16.37
CA ASN A 420 44.30 -21.45 15.59
C ASN A 420 43.96 -21.53 14.09
N GLU A 421 44.94 -21.12 13.30
CA GLU A 421 44.96 -20.91 11.85
C GLU A 421 45.36 -22.19 11.08
N VAL A 422 44.81 -22.41 9.88
CA VAL A 422 45.37 -23.35 8.87
C VAL A 422 45.24 -22.76 7.47
N VAL A 423 46.36 -22.73 6.74
CA VAL A 423 46.57 -22.21 5.38
C VAL A 423 46.52 -23.34 4.34
N VAL A 424 45.92 -23.11 3.15
CA VAL A 424 46.29 -23.82 1.89
C VAL A 424 46.15 -22.89 0.67
N SER A 425 47.12 -22.97 -0.25
CA SER A 425 47.31 -22.13 -1.46
C SER A 425 46.90 -22.79 -2.79
N GLY A 426 46.52 -21.98 -3.80
CA GLY A 426 47.19 -21.97 -5.12
C GLY A 426 46.51 -22.57 -6.39
N TYR A 427 46.78 -21.90 -7.53
CA TYR A 427 46.57 -22.18 -8.99
C TYR A 427 45.26 -21.66 -9.63
N GLY A 428 45.20 -20.96 -10.77
CA GLY A 428 46.17 -20.55 -11.81
C GLY A 428 45.39 -20.14 -13.08
N ALA A 429 45.83 -19.10 -13.81
CA ALA A 429 45.09 -18.41 -14.89
C ALA A 429 45.33 -18.97 -16.32
N ALA A 430 44.41 -18.69 -17.27
CA ALA A 430 44.75 -18.56 -18.71
C ALA A 430 43.72 -17.74 -19.52
N LYS A 431 44.24 -16.92 -20.45
CA LYS A 431 43.56 -15.98 -21.37
C LYS A 431 43.68 -16.49 -22.82
N ARG A 432 42.67 -16.29 -23.69
CA ARG A 432 42.74 -15.51 -24.96
C ARG A 432 41.45 -15.55 -25.82
N LYS A 433 41.31 -14.45 -26.59
CA LYS A 433 40.33 -13.96 -27.60
C LYS A 433 40.06 -14.97 -28.75
N SER A 434 39.11 -14.88 -29.69
CA SER A 434 38.05 -13.97 -30.24
C SER A 434 37.25 -14.86 -31.24
N VAL A 435 35.99 -14.67 -31.66
CA VAL A 435 35.38 -13.64 -32.54
C VAL A 435 33.85 -13.97 -32.62
N THR A 436 33.05 -12.91 -32.73
CA THR A 436 31.64 -12.65 -33.10
C THR A 436 30.62 -13.78 -33.40
N ILE A 437 29.50 -13.76 -32.65
CA ILE A 437 28.04 -13.79 -32.99
C ILE A 437 27.26 -13.47 -31.68
N GLU A 438 26.10 -12.83 -31.69
CA GLU A 438 25.46 -12.06 -30.56
C GLU A 438 25.02 -12.84 -29.28
N ALA A 439 25.45 -14.10 -29.16
CA ALA A 439 25.71 -14.91 -27.97
C ALA A 439 24.57 -15.68 -27.24
N GLN A 440 24.70 -17.01 -27.30
CA GLN A 440 24.12 -18.00 -26.38
C GLN A 440 25.19 -18.36 -25.33
N TYR A 441 24.84 -18.38 -24.05
CA TYR A 441 25.78 -18.71 -22.97
C TYR A 441 25.30 -19.90 -22.14
N ILE A 442 26.20 -20.81 -21.79
CA ILE A 442 25.96 -21.78 -20.72
C ILE A 442 26.49 -21.16 -19.42
N VAL A 443 25.63 -21.02 -18.41
CA VAL A 443 25.99 -20.54 -17.06
C VAL A 443 25.39 -21.50 -16.03
N GLY A 444 26.24 -22.29 -15.37
CA GLY A 444 25.78 -23.37 -14.50
C GLY A 444 24.96 -24.41 -15.26
N GLU A 445 23.75 -24.70 -14.78
CA GLU A 445 22.79 -25.61 -15.39
C GLU A 445 21.86 -24.96 -16.42
N TYR A 446 22.13 -23.71 -16.82
CA TYR A 446 21.24 -22.93 -17.67
C TYR A 446 21.85 -22.57 -19.03
N ASP A 447 21.08 -22.77 -20.09
CA ASP A 447 21.31 -22.19 -21.41
C ASP A 447 20.60 -20.81 -21.44
N ILE A 448 21.40 -19.75 -21.47
CA ILE A 448 20.92 -18.37 -21.46
C ILE A 448 20.86 -17.84 -22.87
N LEU A 449 19.68 -17.33 -23.22
CA LEU A 449 19.37 -16.70 -24.50
C LEU A 449 18.96 -15.25 -24.22
N ILE A 450 19.67 -14.31 -24.83
CA ILE A 450 19.42 -12.88 -24.67
C ILE A 450 18.83 -12.38 -25.99
N LEU A 451 17.56 -11.99 -25.97
CA LEU A 451 16.86 -11.55 -27.17
C LEU A 451 17.00 -10.02 -27.34
N SER A 452 17.21 -9.58 -28.58
CA SER A 452 17.47 -8.18 -28.87
C SER A 452 16.19 -7.31 -28.79
N ALA A 453 16.38 -6.00 -28.66
CA ALA A 453 15.29 -5.01 -28.60
C ALA A 453 14.39 -4.95 -29.84
N LYS A 454 14.88 -5.39 -31.00
CA LYS A 454 14.12 -5.39 -32.26
C LYS A 454 13.26 -6.65 -32.42
N GLU A 455 13.60 -7.71 -31.67
CA GLU A 455 12.88 -8.99 -31.65
C GLU A 455 11.90 -9.09 -30.48
N SER A 456 11.70 -8.05 -29.67
CA SER A 456 10.66 -8.07 -28.62
C SER A 456 9.25 -8.21 -29.20
N GLY A 457 9.04 -7.87 -30.48
CA GLY A 457 7.84 -8.24 -31.24
C GLY A 457 7.83 -9.70 -31.75
N GLY A 458 9.02 -10.29 -31.94
CA GLY A 458 9.24 -11.67 -32.37
C GLY A 458 9.48 -12.67 -31.23
N LEU A 459 9.45 -12.27 -29.95
CA LEU A 459 9.55 -13.20 -28.81
C LEU A 459 8.49 -14.30 -28.90
N LYS A 460 7.27 -13.93 -29.31
CA LYS A 460 6.16 -14.86 -29.56
C LYS A 460 6.48 -15.83 -30.70
N GLU A 461 6.98 -15.30 -31.81
CA GLU A 461 7.40 -16.08 -32.97
C GLU A 461 8.52 -17.06 -32.59
N TRP A 462 9.58 -16.57 -31.94
CA TRP A 462 10.69 -17.37 -31.44
C TRP A 462 10.24 -18.46 -30.46
N LEU A 463 9.37 -18.13 -29.50
CA LEU A 463 8.82 -19.11 -28.56
C LEU A 463 8.03 -20.19 -29.31
N THR A 464 7.18 -19.80 -30.24
CA THR A 464 6.33 -20.71 -31.03
C THR A 464 7.17 -21.59 -31.97
N GLU A 465 8.15 -21.01 -32.67
CA GLU A 465 9.11 -21.70 -33.56
C GLU A 465 9.99 -22.69 -32.79
N ASN A 466 10.34 -22.39 -31.54
CA ASN A 466 11.08 -23.29 -30.67
C ASN A 466 10.18 -24.33 -29.95
N GLY A 467 8.89 -24.36 -30.28
CA GLY A 467 7.91 -25.35 -29.81
C GLY A 467 7.33 -25.07 -28.43
N TYR A 468 7.44 -23.84 -27.91
CA TYR A 468 6.82 -23.43 -26.65
C TYR A 468 5.39 -22.94 -26.89
N LYS A 469 4.45 -23.34 -26.02
CA LYS A 469 3.07 -22.83 -26.05
C LYS A 469 2.94 -21.63 -25.11
N LEU A 470 2.41 -20.50 -25.62
CA LEU A 470 2.03 -19.37 -24.80
C LEU A 470 0.55 -19.51 -24.34
N PRO A 471 0.24 -19.34 -23.04
CA PRO A 471 -1.10 -19.12 -22.54
C PRO A 471 -1.73 -17.90 -23.22
N ALA A 472 -3.04 -17.93 -23.45
CA ALA A 472 -3.77 -16.81 -24.06
C ALA A 472 -3.57 -15.47 -23.32
N ALA A 473 -3.36 -15.51 -21.99
CA ALA A 473 -3.09 -14.33 -21.17
C ALA A 473 -1.67 -13.74 -21.30
N ALA A 474 -0.70 -14.49 -21.85
CA ALA A 474 0.69 -14.05 -21.87
C ALA A 474 0.95 -12.86 -22.82
N GLU A 475 0.16 -12.71 -23.89
CA GLU A 475 0.30 -11.61 -24.85
C GLU A 475 -0.06 -10.25 -24.23
N GLU A 476 -1.19 -10.19 -23.53
CA GLU A 476 -1.62 -9.00 -22.76
C GLU A 476 -0.60 -8.60 -21.68
N VAL A 477 0.06 -9.60 -21.09
CA VAL A 477 0.99 -9.40 -19.97
C VAL A 477 2.39 -9.00 -20.47
N LEU A 478 2.83 -9.46 -21.65
CA LEU A 478 4.12 -9.12 -22.25
C LEU A 478 4.11 -7.71 -22.89
N GLU A 479 2.97 -7.30 -23.46
CA GLU A 479 2.83 -6.06 -24.21
C GLU A 479 3.34 -4.79 -23.47
N PRO A 480 3.06 -4.58 -22.16
CA PRO A 480 3.55 -3.43 -21.42
C PRO A 480 5.07 -3.39 -21.32
N TYR A 481 5.73 -4.54 -21.19
CA TYR A 481 7.19 -4.62 -21.12
C TYR A 481 7.84 -4.33 -22.47
N VAL A 482 7.24 -4.82 -23.55
CA VAL A 482 7.64 -4.50 -24.94
C VAL A 482 7.50 -3.00 -25.19
N LYS A 483 6.34 -2.42 -24.87
CA LYS A 483 6.07 -0.97 -24.96
C LYS A 483 7.01 -0.16 -24.07
N SER A 484 7.44 -0.73 -22.94
CA SER A 484 8.40 -0.13 -22.01
C SER A 484 9.87 -0.25 -22.45
N ASN A 485 10.12 -0.76 -23.67
CA ASN A 485 11.44 -1.03 -24.24
C ASN A 485 12.31 -1.94 -23.36
N MET A 486 11.68 -2.78 -22.52
CA MET A 486 12.38 -3.78 -21.72
C MET A 486 12.97 -4.85 -22.64
N LYS A 487 13.98 -5.56 -22.14
CA LYS A 487 14.61 -6.71 -22.83
C LYS A 487 14.17 -7.99 -22.15
N PHE A 488 14.11 -9.07 -22.90
CA PHE A 488 13.71 -10.37 -22.37
C PHE A 488 14.94 -11.26 -22.25
N PHE A 489 15.18 -11.67 -21.01
CA PHE A 489 16.18 -12.63 -20.63
C PHE A 489 15.52 -14.00 -20.55
N VAL A 490 15.86 -14.91 -21.47
CA VAL A 490 15.29 -16.26 -21.52
C VAL A 490 16.31 -17.25 -20.97
N VAL A 491 15.89 -18.01 -19.97
CA VAL A 491 16.71 -19.02 -19.30
C VAL A 491 16.10 -20.38 -19.56
N LYS A 492 16.81 -21.23 -20.29
CA LYS A 492 16.43 -22.62 -20.53
C LYS A 492 17.25 -23.54 -19.64
N VAL A 493 16.63 -24.59 -19.10
CA VAL A 493 17.36 -25.57 -18.28
C VAL A 493 18.12 -26.55 -19.20
N ASN A 494 19.42 -26.72 -18.94
CA ASN A 494 20.24 -27.72 -19.60
C ASN A 494 20.20 -29.03 -18.81
N ALA A 495 19.45 -30.01 -19.33
CA ALA A 495 19.23 -31.28 -18.64
C ALA A 495 20.52 -32.10 -18.43
N ALA A 496 21.53 -31.94 -19.29
CA ALA A 496 22.81 -32.65 -19.14
C ALA A 496 23.63 -32.07 -17.99
N GLU A 497 23.69 -30.74 -17.87
CA GLU A 497 24.36 -30.07 -16.74
C GLU A 497 23.61 -30.25 -15.42
N LYS A 498 22.26 -30.20 -15.45
CA LYS A 498 21.45 -30.43 -14.24
C LYS A 498 21.65 -31.82 -13.64
N LYS A 499 21.81 -32.86 -14.46
CA LYS A 499 22.10 -34.24 -14.01
C LYS A 499 23.42 -34.38 -13.25
N LYS A 500 24.37 -33.46 -13.45
CA LYS A 500 25.66 -33.46 -12.74
C LYS A 500 25.58 -32.85 -11.34
N LEU A 501 24.48 -32.16 -11.02
CA LEU A 501 24.28 -31.47 -9.75
C LEU A 501 23.41 -32.31 -8.79
N PRO A 502 23.74 -32.34 -7.49
CA PRO A 502 22.92 -33.04 -6.50
C PRO A 502 21.58 -32.31 -6.26
N GLY A 503 20.56 -33.09 -5.87
CA GLY A 503 19.23 -32.58 -5.49
C GLY A 503 18.29 -32.32 -6.67
N ASP A 504 17.00 -32.22 -6.39
CA ASP A 504 15.93 -32.03 -7.38
C ASP A 504 15.48 -30.56 -7.54
N PHE A 505 16.41 -29.62 -7.35
CA PHE A 505 16.14 -28.17 -7.38
C PHE A 505 17.04 -27.43 -8.38
N LEU A 506 16.60 -26.23 -8.76
CA LEU A 506 17.31 -25.29 -9.64
C LEU A 506 18.00 -24.22 -8.79
N ARG A 507 19.30 -23.96 -9.03
CA ARG A 507 20.04 -22.96 -8.25
C ARG A 507 19.62 -21.53 -8.60
N PRO A 508 19.55 -20.62 -7.62
CA PRO A 508 19.14 -19.24 -7.89
C PRO A 508 20.02 -18.52 -8.92
N ILE A 509 19.39 -17.72 -9.77
CA ILE A 509 20.06 -16.91 -10.80
C ILE A 509 20.17 -15.48 -10.29
N GLN A 510 21.38 -14.95 -10.31
CA GLN A 510 21.69 -13.55 -9.99
C GLN A 510 22.03 -12.79 -11.27
N ILE A 511 21.37 -11.66 -11.46
CA ILE A 511 21.62 -10.70 -12.55
C ILE A 511 22.02 -9.35 -11.96
N SER A 512 22.95 -8.67 -12.62
CA SER A 512 23.39 -7.33 -12.24
C SER A 512 23.24 -6.35 -13.41
N PHE A 513 22.78 -5.13 -13.14
CA PHE A 513 22.59 -4.14 -14.19
C PHE A 513 22.52 -2.71 -13.66
N ASN A 514 22.82 -1.75 -14.52
CA ASN A 514 22.69 -0.33 -14.22
C ASN A 514 21.38 0.21 -14.83
N SER A 515 20.49 0.70 -13.98
CA SER A 515 19.23 1.33 -14.40
C SER A 515 18.68 2.25 -13.29
N PRO A 516 18.09 3.41 -13.66
CA PRO A 516 17.32 4.20 -12.71
C PRO A 516 15.99 3.53 -12.32
N LYS A 517 15.49 2.56 -13.13
CA LYS A 517 14.29 1.78 -12.79
C LYS A 517 14.64 0.83 -11.63
N PHE A 518 13.98 1.02 -10.50
CA PHE A 518 14.10 0.16 -9.33
C PHE A 518 12.77 -0.57 -9.09
N MET A 519 12.60 -1.72 -9.73
CA MET A 519 11.32 -2.42 -9.80
C MET A 519 11.48 -3.94 -9.91
N LEU A 520 10.44 -4.69 -9.55
CA LEU A 520 10.32 -6.13 -9.79
C LEU A 520 9.12 -6.40 -10.73
N PRO A 521 9.35 -7.05 -11.89
CA PRO A 521 8.32 -7.31 -12.91
C PRO A 521 7.40 -8.48 -12.52
N ILE A 522 6.59 -8.28 -11.48
CA ILE A 522 5.67 -9.29 -10.93
C ILE A 522 4.48 -9.60 -11.84
N ARG A 523 4.20 -8.78 -12.86
CA ARG A 523 3.03 -9.05 -13.71
C ARG A 523 3.21 -10.26 -14.61
N LEU A 524 4.45 -10.58 -15.00
CA LEU A 524 4.67 -11.70 -15.93
C LEU A 524 4.40 -13.04 -15.32
N GLY A 525 4.70 -13.16 -14.03
CA GLY A 525 4.26 -14.37 -13.40
C GLY A 525 2.78 -14.39 -13.32
N MET A 526 2.06 -13.27 -13.16
CA MET A 526 0.61 -13.25 -12.95
C MET A 526 -0.21 -13.84 -14.11
N ALA A 527 0.43 -14.47 -15.10
CA ALA A 527 -0.16 -15.41 -16.04
C ALA A 527 -0.14 -16.93 -15.67
N ASN A 528 0.63 -17.44 -14.68
CA ASN A 528 0.83 -18.88 -14.33
C ASN A 528 0.49 -19.48 -12.90
N ALA A 529 0.10 -18.77 -11.83
CA ALA A 529 -0.38 -19.32 -10.54
C ALA A 529 -1.88 -19.70 -10.49
N ASP A 530 -2.45 -19.66 -9.29
CA ASP A 530 -3.76 -20.21 -8.97
C ASP A 530 -4.27 -19.42 -7.75
N GLY A 531 -4.56 -18.14 -7.95
CA GLY A 531 -4.96 -17.19 -6.90
C GLY A 531 -3.81 -16.36 -6.29
N ASP A 532 -3.93 -16.08 -4.99
CA ASP A 532 -2.98 -15.28 -4.22
C ASP A 532 -1.59 -15.92 -4.17
N GLN A 533 -0.56 -15.08 -4.23
CA GLN A 533 0.84 -15.52 -4.22
C GLN A 533 1.63 -14.78 -3.18
N ASP A 534 2.47 -15.51 -2.45
CA ASP A 534 3.40 -14.93 -1.51
C ASP A 534 4.79 -14.77 -2.15
N MET A 535 5.34 -13.57 -2.03
CA MET A 535 6.73 -13.27 -2.34
C MET A 535 7.42 -12.64 -1.15
N ILE A 536 8.62 -13.15 -0.86
CA ILE A 536 9.53 -12.55 0.12
C ILE A 536 10.64 -11.83 -0.65
N VAL A 537 10.82 -10.54 -0.34
CA VAL A 537 11.88 -9.70 -0.88
C VAL A 537 12.90 -9.42 0.22
N TYR A 538 14.14 -9.85 0.01
CA TYR A 538 15.29 -9.53 0.85
C TYR A 538 16.08 -8.41 0.19
N ALA A 539 16.05 -7.22 0.76
CA ALA A 539 16.56 -6.03 0.11
C ALA A 539 17.75 -5.40 0.85
N PHE A 540 18.79 -5.00 0.12
CA PHE A 540 20.03 -4.45 0.69
C PHE A 540 20.41 -3.11 0.08
N THR A 541 20.72 -2.11 0.93
CA THR A 541 21.19 -0.78 0.50
C THR A 541 22.25 -0.20 1.44
N LYS A 542 22.93 0.89 1.04
CA LYS A 542 23.81 1.64 1.95
C LYS A 542 23.08 2.64 2.86
N LYS A 543 21.91 3.13 2.46
CA LYS A 543 21.30 4.33 3.07
C LYS A 543 20.24 4.02 4.13
N GLY A 544 19.41 3.01 3.91
CA GLY A 544 18.27 2.73 4.79
C GLY A 544 17.27 1.76 4.16
N ARG A 545 16.06 1.71 4.73
CA ARG A 545 15.05 0.73 4.30
C ARG A 545 14.59 0.96 2.88
N ILE A 546 14.15 -0.12 2.24
CA ILE A 546 13.43 -0.07 0.97
C ILE A 546 11.93 -0.11 1.21
N GLU A 547 11.20 0.72 0.47
CA GLU A 547 9.74 0.73 0.48
C GLU A 547 9.20 0.69 -0.94
N THR A 548 7.97 0.19 -1.08
CA THR A 548 7.20 0.30 -2.32
C THR A 548 6.64 1.71 -2.49
N ILE A 549 6.69 2.26 -3.71
CA ILE A 549 6.15 3.61 -3.99
C ILE A 549 4.71 3.59 -4.49
N ASN A 550 4.31 2.50 -5.15
CA ASN A 550 3.00 2.36 -5.77
C ASN A 550 2.04 1.47 -4.97
N TYR A 551 2.56 0.77 -3.96
CA TYR A 551 1.78 0.06 -2.95
C TYR A 551 2.21 0.57 -1.57
N ARG A 552 1.28 0.64 -0.62
CA ARG A 552 1.63 1.10 0.73
C ARG A 552 2.47 0.03 1.44
N SER A 553 3.60 0.44 1.99
CA SER A 553 4.37 -0.39 2.92
C SER A 553 3.76 -0.30 4.33
N VAL A 554 3.42 -1.44 4.92
CA VAL A 554 2.76 -1.53 6.24
C VAL A 554 3.60 -2.39 7.16
N GLU A 555 3.89 -1.88 8.36
CA GLU A 555 4.57 -2.65 9.39
C GLU A 555 3.62 -3.66 10.03
N LEU A 556 4.07 -4.90 10.18
CA LEU A 556 3.31 -5.89 10.94
C LEU A 556 3.20 -5.50 12.42
N PRO A 557 2.13 -5.92 13.12
CA PRO A 557 2.09 -5.80 14.57
C PRO A 557 3.30 -6.50 15.20
N THR A 558 4.00 -5.81 16.09
CA THR A 558 5.18 -6.35 16.78
C THR A 558 5.14 -6.06 18.27
N ALA A 559 5.97 -6.78 19.04
CA ALA A 559 6.07 -6.73 20.50
C ALA A 559 4.73 -6.94 21.20
N LYS A 560 3.92 -7.90 20.70
CA LYS A 560 2.61 -8.25 21.28
C LYS A 560 2.71 -9.53 22.09
N ASN A 561 2.13 -9.51 23.30
CA ASN A 561 2.02 -10.70 24.15
C ASN A 561 0.94 -11.63 23.60
N VAL A 562 1.28 -12.89 23.39
CA VAL A 562 0.40 -13.92 22.85
C VAL A 562 0.36 -15.14 23.77
N PRO A 563 -0.67 -16.01 23.66
CA PRO A 563 -0.77 -17.19 24.51
C PRO A 563 0.40 -18.17 24.33
N LEU A 564 0.78 -18.87 25.39
CA LEU A 564 1.86 -19.85 25.41
C LEU A 564 1.67 -20.99 24.40
N PHE A 565 0.43 -21.43 24.21
CA PHE A 565 0.11 -22.51 23.27
C PHE A 565 0.44 -22.14 21.81
N VAL A 566 0.57 -20.84 21.47
CA VAL A 566 1.03 -20.39 20.15
C VAL A 566 2.42 -20.94 19.81
N LYS A 567 3.24 -21.26 20.82
CA LYS A 567 4.55 -21.90 20.63
C LYS A 567 4.46 -23.20 19.82
N GLN A 568 3.40 -23.99 20.02
CA GLN A 568 3.23 -25.30 19.36
C GLN A 568 2.94 -25.15 17.86
N ASN A 569 2.26 -24.07 17.46
CA ASN A 569 1.86 -23.83 16.07
C ASN A 569 2.03 -22.35 15.67
N PHE A 570 3.25 -21.83 15.82
CA PHE A 570 3.54 -20.43 15.49
C PHE A 570 3.31 -20.13 14.00
N GLY A 571 3.49 -21.14 13.13
CA GLY A 571 3.20 -21.03 11.70
C GLY A 571 1.73 -20.70 11.42
N ALA A 572 0.79 -21.42 12.03
CA ALA A 572 -0.64 -21.12 11.89
C ALA A 572 -1.01 -19.76 12.49
N PHE A 573 -0.48 -19.43 13.67
CA PHE A 573 -0.66 -18.10 14.26
C PHE A 573 -0.22 -16.99 13.30
N TYR A 574 0.99 -17.09 12.76
CA TYR A 574 1.54 -16.08 11.87
C TYR A 574 0.76 -16.00 10.55
N SER A 575 0.40 -17.14 9.97
CA SER A 575 -0.40 -17.19 8.74
C SER A 575 -1.76 -16.51 8.92
N ASN A 576 -2.45 -16.78 10.03
CA ASN A 576 -3.72 -16.14 10.34
C ASN A 576 -3.55 -14.62 10.60
N LEU A 577 -2.51 -14.21 11.33
CA LEU A 577 -2.19 -12.81 11.55
C LEU A 577 -1.91 -12.06 10.25
N PHE A 578 -1.07 -12.63 9.41
CA PHE A 578 -0.72 -12.07 8.11
C PHE A 578 -1.98 -11.92 7.24
N GLN A 579 -2.80 -12.97 7.14
CA GLN A 579 -4.05 -12.93 6.37
C GLN A 579 -5.02 -11.87 6.92
N HIS A 580 -5.19 -11.81 8.24
CA HIS A 580 -6.07 -10.85 8.88
C HIS A 580 -5.60 -9.41 8.63
N GLN A 581 -4.30 -9.16 8.77
CA GLN A 581 -3.70 -7.86 8.48
C GLN A 581 -3.80 -7.52 6.98
N TRP A 582 -3.62 -8.48 6.08
CA TRP A 582 -3.72 -8.28 4.63
C TRP A 582 -5.13 -7.83 4.21
N ILE A 583 -6.16 -8.51 4.72
CA ILE A 583 -7.56 -8.14 4.50
C ILE A 583 -7.85 -6.74 5.09
N LYS A 584 -7.47 -6.53 6.36
CA LYS A 584 -7.73 -5.28 7.09
C LYS A 584 -7.10 -4.04 6.45
N GLU A 585 -5.97 -4.21 5.77
CA GLU A 585 -5.25 -3.12 5.12
C GLU A 585 -5.61 -2.95 3.63
N GLY A 586 -6.59 -3.71 3.14
CA GLY A 586 -7.16 -3.58 1.80
C GLY A 586 -6.40 -4.33 0.70
N GLN A 587 -5.66 -5.39 1.04
CA GLN A 587 -5.07 -6.40 0.15
C GLN A 587 -4.00 -5.93 -0.86
N SER A 588 -3.88 -4.62 -1.12
CA SER A 588 -2.92 -4.01 -2.04
C SER A 588 -1.74 -3.36 -1.30
N ILE A 589 -1.01 -4.16 -0.50
CA ILE A 589 0.05 -3.67 0.40
C ILE A 589 1.32 -4.52 0.37
N SER A 590 2.45 -3.90 0.72
CA SER A 590 3.71 -4.58 1.02
C SER A 590 3.89 -4.63 2.53
N MET A 591 4.09 -5.80 3.14
CA MET A 591 4.28 -5.89 4.59
C MET A 591 5.76 -5.90 4.96
N LEU A 592 6.14 -5.07 5.93
CA LEU A 592 7.48 -5.08 6.51
C LEU A 592 7.56 -6.14 7.61
N GLU A 593 8.47 -7.11 7.46
CA GLU A 593 8.75 -8.15 8.46
C GLU A 593 10.04 -7.87 9.25
N TYR A 594 11.04 -7.24 8.61
CA TYR A 594 12.34 -6.96 9.23
C TYR A 594 13.02 -5.76 8.56
N ALA A 595 13.69 -4.91 9.35
CA ALA A 595 14.57 -3.85 8.87
C ALA A 595 15.69 -3.61 9.89
N TRP A 596 16.95 -3.74 9.50
CA TRP A 596 18.07 -3.52 10.43
C TRP A 596 19.36 -3.22 9.68
N ASP A 597 20.25 -2.48 10.34
CA ASP A 597 21.66 -2.38 9.95
C ASP A 597 22.41 -3.70 10.19
N VAL A 598 22.86 -4.33 9.10
CA VAL A 598 23.62 -5.59 9.12
C VAL A 598 25.08 -5.38 8.70
N SER A 599 25.57 -4.15 8.76
CA SER A 599 26.93 -3.79 8.35
C SER A 599 27.97 -4.70 9.01
N PRO A 600 29.03 -5.13 8.29
CA PRO A 600 30.09 -5.99 8.83
C PRO A 600 30.90 -5.42 10.01
N LYS A 601 30.59 -4.19 10.47
CA LYS A 601 31.24 -3.50 11.60
C LYS A 601 30.56 -3.73 12.95
N ASN A 602 29.28 -4.09 12.98
CA ASN A 602 28.51 -4.20 14.22
C ASN A 602 28.24 -5.68 14.55
N TYR A 603 28.69 -6.17 15.71
CA TYR A 603 28.56 -7.59 16.06
C TYR A 603 27.20 -7.95 16.69
N VAL A 604 26.41 -6.96 17.13
CA VAL A 604 25.06 -7.15 17.67
C VAL A 604 24.03 -6.59 16.69
N LYS A 605 23.47 -7.48 15.87
CA LYS A 605 22.62 -7.12 14.71
C LYS A 605 21.13 -7.50 14.89
N CYS A 606 20.78 -8.11 16.02
CA CYS A 606 19.40 -8.47 16.35
C CYS A 606 19.22 -8.55 17.87
N ASP A 607 18.01 -8.28 18.36
CA ASP A 607 17.67 -8.46 19.76
C ASP A 607 16.23 -8.96 19.93
N PRO A 608 16.01 -10.19 20.44
CA PRO A 608 17.00 -11.25 20.68
C PRO A 608 17.41 -11.96 19.39
N CYS A 609 18.69 -12.35 19.23
CA CYS A 609 19.18 -13.13 18.09
C CYS A 609 18.90 -14.64 18.25
N VAL A 610 18.40 -15.31 17.19
CA VAL A 610 18.15 -16.77 17.17
C VAL A 610 19.13 -17.54 16.29
N GLY A 611 20.06 -16.85 15.64
CA GLY A 611 21.04 -17.43 14.74
C GLY A 611 22.13 -16.44 14.38
N ASN A 612 23.18 -16.93 13.74
CA ASN A 612 24.30 -16.10 13.33
C ASN A 612 23.83 -15.08 12.28
N PRO A 613 24.18 -13.79 12.43
CA PRO A 613 23.89 -12.83 11.38
C PRO A 613 24.61 -13.19 10.08
N PRO A 614 24.10 -12.72 8.92
CA PRO A 614 24.81 -12.91 7.66
C PRO A 614 26.21 -12.28 7.78
N GLY A 615 27.21 -13.11 7.49
CA GLY A 615 28.61 -12.69 7.41
C GLY A 615 28.85 -11.84 6.16
N GLU A 616 30.03 -11.24 6.08
CA GLU A 616 30.40 -10.43 4.91
C GLU A 616 30.32 -11.24 3.60
N GLN A 617 30.76 -12.50 3.63
CA GLN A 617 30.69 -13.41 2.46
C GLN A 617 29.24 -13.74 2.07
N ASP A 618 28.33 -13.88 3.05
CA ASP A 618 26.90 -14.09 2.77
C ASP A 618 26.31 -12.87 2.06
N LEU A 619 26.66 -11.66 2.51
CA LEU A 619 26.21 -10.41 1.90
C LEU A 619 26.78 -10.26 0.46
N ILE A 620 28.06 -10.58 0.25
CA ILE A 620 28.66 -10.59 -1.10
C ILE A 620 27.93 -11.60 -2.00
N GLN A 621 27.64 -12.79 -1.48
CA GLN A 621 26.90 -13.81 -2.21
C GLN A 621 25.46 -13.38 -2.53
N ALA A 622 24.79 -12.68 -1.61
CA ALA A 622 23.47 -12.07 -1.80
C ALA A 622 23.46 -10.99 -2.90
N GLY A 623 24.64 -10.47 -3.27
CA GLY A 623 24.82 -9.50 -4.34
C GLY A 623 25.30 -8.13 -3.88
N VAL A 624 25.69 -7.97 -2.61
CA VAL A 624 26.22 -6.72 -2.03
C VAL A 624 27.65 -6.48 -2.54
N TRP A 625 27.74 -6.00 -3.78
CA TRP A 625 29.02 -5.91 -4.51
C TRP A 625 30.02 -4.91 -3.91
N TRP A 626 29.57 -3.92 -3.13
CA TRP A 626 30.47 -2.92 -2.55
C TRP A 626 31.27 -3.45 -1.36
N LEU A 627 30.99 -4.68 -0.92
CA LEU A 627 31.80 -5.39 0.06
C LEU A 627 32.93 -6.21 -0.58
N THR A 628 32.92 -6.39 -1.91
CA THR A 628 34.00 -7.14 -2.58
C THR A 628 35.30 -6.32 -2.56
N ARG A 629 36.34 -6.88 -1.94
CA ARG A 629 37.70 -6.32 -1.90
C ARG A 629 38.59 -6.95 -2.96
N ASP A 630 39.45 -6.17 -3.60
CA ASP A 630 40.48 -6.68 -4.50
C ASP A 630 41.79 -6.88 -3.73
N TRP A 631 42.02 -8.11 -3.25
CA TRP A 631 43.23 -8.46 -2.49
C TRP A 631 44.52 -8.49 -3.34
N ASN A 632 44.45 -8.27 -4.66
CA ASN A 632 45.64 -8.17 -5.51
C ASN A 632 46.16 -6.73 -5.66
N ASN A 633 45.46 -5.74 -5.10
CA ASN A 633 45.90 -4.36 -5.06
C ASN A 633 46.46 -4.02 -3.67
N TYR A 634 47.78 -4.09 -3.51
CA TYR A 634 48.47 -3.82 -2.23
C TYR A 634 48.36 -2.35 -1.77
N ASP A 635 47.88 -1.44 -2.62
CA ASP A 635 47.60 -0.04 -2.26
C ASP A 635 46.38 0.10 -1.30
N ASP A 636 45.58 -0.96 -1.14
CA ASP A 636 44.35 -1.00 -0.34
C ASP A 636 44.55 -1.65 1.06
N VAL A 637 45.75 -2.19 1.33
CA VAL A 637 46.04 -2.98 2.55
C VAL A 637 46.70 -2.12 3.65
N ASP A 638 47.46 -1.09 3.27
CA ASP A 638 48.24 -0.26 4.20
C ASP A 638 47.71 1.18 4.38
N ASN A 639 46.63 1.56 3.70
CA ASN A 639 45.99 2.85 3.95
C ASN A 639 45.09 2.77 5.20
N GLU A 640 45.65 3.17 6.34
CA GLU A 640 44.91 3.61 7.53
C GLU A 640 43.96 4.79 7.23
N ASP A 641 44.00 5.35 6.01
CA ASP A 641 42.99 6.25 5.44
C ASP A 641 41.73 5.47 4.98
N ALA A 642 41.10 4.79 5.93
CA ALA A 642 39.78 4.16 5.82
C ALA A 642 38.62 5.19 5.74
N ALA A 643 38.83 6.32 5.08
CA ALA A 643 37.86 7.40 4.97
C ALA A 643 36.77 7.13 3.92
N ASP A 644 37.07 6.35 2.87
CA ASP A 644 36.15 6.10 1.73
C ASP A 644 35.56 4.67 1.68
N TYR A 645 36.07 3.74 2.51
CA TYR A 645 35.46 2.41 2.64
C TYR A 645 34.19 2.49 3.50
N ASN A 646 33.05 2.57 2.83
CA ASN A 646 31.72 2.51 3.44
C ASN A 646 31.12 1.09 3.29
N PRO A 647 31.26 0.20 4.30
CA PRO A 647 30.65 -1.12 4.31
C PRO A 647 29.22 -1.10 4.87
N ASP A 648 28.55 0.06 4.88
CA ASP A 648 27.20 0.16 5.38
C ASP A 648 26.28 -0.76 4.57
N VAL A 649 25.54 -1.62 5.27
CA VAL A 649 24.54 -2.50 4.69
C VAL A 649 23.31 -2.48 5.57
N TYR A 650 22.25 -1.92 5.02
CA TYR A 650 20.93 -1.94 5.61
C TYR A 650 20.07 -3.00 4.93
N PHE A 651 19.53 -3.91 5.72
CA PHE A 651 18.72 -5.04 5.27
C PHE A 651 17.24 -4.78 5.54
N THR A 652 16.40 -5.00 4.55
CA THR A 652 14.93 -4.92 4.64
C THR A 652 14.31 -6.23 4.14
N ARG A 653 13.34 -6.77 4.87
CA ARG A 653 12.51 -7.89 4.42
C ARG A 653 11.07 -7.45 4.24
N LEU A 654 10.59 -7.60 3.02
CA LEU A 654 9.19 -7.36 2.68
C LEU A 654 8.51 -8.69 2.34
N HIS A 655 7.27 -8.86 2.78
CA HIS A 655 6.40 -9.95 2.40
C HIS A 655 5.19 -9.37 1.67
N ILE A 656 5.03 -9.75 0.41
CA ILE A 656 3.96 -9.27 -0.45
C ILE A 656 3.08 -10.45 -0.84
N ARG A 657 1.79 -10.35 -0.50
CA ARG A 657 0.74 -11.22 -1.05
C ARG A 657 0.06 -10.52 -2.21
N TYR A 658 0.23 -11.03 -3.41
CA TYR A 658 -0.18 -10.36 -4.65
C TYR A 658 -1.02 -11.26 -5.56
N ASN A 659 -1.87 -10.61 -6.36
CA ASN A 659 -2.70 -11.19 -7.39
C ASN A 659 -3.02 -10.12 -8.46
N ARG A 660 -3.62 -10.52 -9.58
CA ARG A 660 -3.86 -9.63 -10.72
C ARG A 660 -4.85 -8.50 -10.42
N GLU A 661 -5.79 -8.71 -9.52
CA GLU A 661 -6.81 -7.73 -9.16
C GLU A 661 -6.22 -6.61 -8.27
N GLN A 662 -5.47 -7.00 -7.24
CA GLN A 662 -4.93 -6.11 -6.22
C GLN A 662 -3.57 -5.50 -6.64
N PHE A 663 -2.83 -6.16 -7.54
CA PHE A 663 -1.52 -5.70 -8.02
C PHE A 663 -1.50 -5.49 -9.54
N PRO A 664 -2.27 -4.55 -10.12
CA PRO A 664 -2.30 -4.32 -11.55
C PRO A 664 -0.98 -3.77 -12.13
N GLN A 665 -0.05 -3.35 -11.26
CA GLN A 665 1.27 -2.83 -11.60
C GLN A 665 2.39 -3.68 -11.00
N ASP A 666 3.54 -3.65 -11.67
CA ASP A 666 4.79 -4.16 -11.09
C ASP A 666 5.18 -3.43 -9.81
N LEU A 667 5.94 -4.08 -8.93
CA LEU A 667 6.40 -3.44 -7.71
C LEU A 667 7.50 -2.44 -8.05
N VAL A 668 7.31 -1.19 -7.65
CA VAL A 668 8.35 -0.16 -7.80
C VAL A 668 8.82 0.24 -6.41
N PHE A 669 10.13 0.32 -6.26
CA PHE A 669 10.79 0.51 -4.98
C PHE A 669 11.49 1.87 -4.91
N GLN A 670 11.69 2.33 -3.69
CA GLN A 670 12.57 3.45 -3.37
C GLN A 670 13.46 3.11 -2.18
N VAL A 671 14.66 3.69 -2.16
CA VAL A 671 15.53 3.67 -0.99
C VAL A 671 15.19 4.89 -0.14
N THR A 672 14.88 4.67 1.13
CA THR A 672 14.56 5.74 2.08
C THR A 672 15.76 6.04 2.98
N PRO A 673 15.84 7.22 3.61
CA PRO A 673 16.83 7.50 4.63
C PRO A 673 16.49 6.86 6.00
N ASN A 674 15.37 6.13 6.10
CA ASN A 674 14.93 5.57 7.37
C ASN A 674 15.79 4.36 7.74
N LYS A 675 16.47 4.45 8.89
CA LYS A 675 17.34 3.41 9.47
C LYS A 675 16.78 2.81 10.77
N GLU A 676 15.52 3.08 11.12
CA GLU A 676 14.91 2.54 12.35
C GLU A 676 14.89 1.01 12.33
N ASN A 677 15.35 0.40 13.42
CA ASN A 677 15.35 -1.05 13.53
C ASN A 677 13.94 -1.55 13.75
N TYR A 678 13.55 -2.55 12.97
CA TYR A 678 12.24 -3.14 13.00
C TYR A 678 12.34 -4.66 12.87
N GLN A 679 11.53 -5.38 13.64
CA GLN A 679 11.41 -6.82 13.54
C GLN A 679 10.01 -7.23 13.98
N ALA A 680 9.33 -8.05 13.18
CA ALA A 680 8.09 -8.70 13.57
C ALA A 680 8.37 -9.77 14.64
N ARG A 681 8.06 -9.46 15.90
CA ARG A 681 8.25 -10.35 17.05
C ARG A 681 7.02 -10.39 17.94
N TYR A 682 6.72 -11.57 18.47
CA TYR A 682 5.60 -11.85 19.36
C TYR A 682 6.14 -12.49 20.63
N ILE A 683 5.53 -12.19 21.76
CA ILE A 683 6.09 -12.48 23.08
C ILE A 683 5.24 -13.52 23.78
N ILE A 684 5.87 -14.58 24.27
CA ILE A 684 5.28 -15.50 25.23
C ILE A 684 6.03 -15.41 26.55
N THR A 685 5.28 -15.46 27.64
CA THR A 685 5.85 -15.42 28.99
C THR A 685 5.42 -16.65 29.77
N HIS A 686 6.40 -17.47 30.11
CA HIS A 686 6.23 -18.62 31.00
C HIS A 686 5.96 -18.12 32.40
N PRO A 687 4.93 -18.65 33.08
CA PRO A 687 4.67 -18.26 34.44
C PRO A 687 5.82 -18.73 35.32
N ALA A 688 6.08 -17.99 36.40
CA ALA A 688 6.97 -18.44 37.45
C ALA A 688 6.55 -19.84 37.95
N GLU A 689 7.53 -20.61 38.41
CA GLU A 689 7.34 -21.93 39.01
C GLU A 689 7.70 -21.89 40.51
N GLY A 690 7.19 -22.84 41.29
CA GLY A 690 7.46 -22.96 42.73
C GLY A 690 6.31 -22.52 43.63
N ASP A 691 6.63 -22.19 44.90
CA ASP A 691 5.62 -21.80 45.89
C ASP A 691 5.15 -20.35 45.70
N PHE A 692 3.84 -20.12 45.82
CA PHE A 692 3.16 -18.83 45.73
C PHE A 692 2.39 -18.46 47.00
N SER A 693 2.64 -19.16 48.11
CA SER A 693 1.92 -18.98 49.38
C SER A 693 2.06 -17.57 49.98
N CYS A 694 3.15 -16.86 49.66
CA CYS A 694 3.46 -15.52 50.14
C CYS A 694 2.51 -14.44 49.58
N SER A 695 2.46 -13.26 50.21
CA SER A 695 1.56 -12.17 49.80
C SER A 695 1.79 -11.72 48.36
N GLU A 696 3.04 -11.65 47.91
CA GLU A 696 3.40 -11.26 46.54
C GLU A 696 3.07 -12.38 45.54
N GLY A 697 3.23 -13.66 45.91
CA GLY A 697 2.81 -14.80 45.10
C GLY A 697 1.31 -14.82 44.83
N ARG A 698 0.48 -14.53 45.84
CA ARG A 698 -0.98 -14.43 45.66
C ARG A 698 -1.37 -13.29 44.72
N LYS A 699 -0.73 -12.11 44.84
CA LYS A 699 -0.94 -10.98 43.91
C LYS A 699 -0.53 -11.36 42.49
N TYR A 700 0.61 -12.04 42.36
CA TYR A 700 1.10 -12.53 41.08
C TYR A 700 0.11 -13.47 40.40
N LEU A 701 -0.49 -14.43 41.12
CA LEU A 701 -1.49 -15.35 40.54
C LEU A 701 -2.74 -14.62 40.01
N VAL A 702 -3.21 -13.58 40.70
CA VAL A 702 -4.33 -12.74 40.22
C VAL A 702 -3.93 -11.98 38.96
N GLY A 703 -2.75 -11.37 38.95
CA GLY A 703 -2.20 -10.67 37.78
C GLY A 703 -1.98 -11.60 36.58
N LEU A 704 -1.48 -12.82 36.83
CA LEU A 704 -1.29 -13.87 35.83
C LEU A 704 -2.60 -14.22 35.15
N LYS A 705 -3.69 -14.40 35.91
CA LYS A 705 -5.02 -14.67 35.35
C LYS A 705 -5.50 -13.54 34.43
N GLN A 706 -5.32 -12.29 34.83
CA GLN A 706 -5.65 -11.12 34.00
C GLN A 706 -4.79 -11.06 32.74
N ARG A 707 -3.50 -11.36 32.85
CA ARG A 707 -2.57 -11.41 31.72
C ARG A 707 -2.96 -12.49 30.71
N ARG A 708 -3.32 -13.70 31.16
CA ARG A 708 -3.83 -14.78 30.28
C ARG A 708 -5.09 -14.36 29.53
N LYS A 709 -6.01 -13.64 30.19
CA LYS A 709 -7.19 -13.05 29.51
C LYS A 709 -6.78 -12.06 28.41
N ALA A 710 -5.84 -11.16 28.71
CA ALA A 710 -5.34 -10.18 27.76
C ALA A 710 -4.62 -10.82 26.56
N GLU A 711 -3.83 -11.87 26.79
CA GLU A 711 -3.16 -12.65 25.74
C GLU A 711 -4.19 -13.32 24.80
N LEU A 712 -5.28 -13.89 25.33
CA LEU A 712 -6.36 -14.46 24.51
C LEU A 712 -7.07 -13.41 23.65
N LEU A 713 -7.37 -12.23 24.23
CA LEU A 713 -7.94 -11.12 23.47
C LEU A 713 -6.97 -10.59 22.41
N GLN A 714 -5.69 -10.56 22.73
CA GLN A 714 -4.63 -10.14 21.81
C GLN A 714 -4.48 -11.12 20.64
N LEU A 715 -4.59 -12.43 20.89
CA LEU A 715 -4.64 -13.46 19.84
C LEU A 715 -5.76 -13.14 18.84
N THR A 716 -7.00 -13.00 19.31
CA THR A 716 -8.16 -12.70 18.47
C THR A 716 -7.99 -11.38 17.72
N SER A 717 -7.49 -10.35 18.39
CA SER A 717 -7.25 -9.04 17.77
C SER A 717 -6.19 -9.08 16.67
N LEU A 718 -5.24 -10.01 16.72
CA LEU A 718 -4.16 -10.13 15.74
C LEU A 718 -4.54 -11.03 14.57
N THR A 719 -5.20 -12.14 14.84
CA THR A 719 -5.46 -13.21 13.86
C THR A 719 -6.88 -13.18 13.30
N GLY A 720 -7.79 -12.42 13.92
CA GLY A 720 -9.23 -12.51 13.65
C GLY A 720 -9.86 -13.84 14.07
N LYS A 721 -9.10 -14.71 14.74
CA LYS A 721 -9.52 -16.05 15.17
C LYS A 721 -9.43 -16.19 16.69
N SER A 722 -10.46 -16.76 17.29
CA SER A 722 -10.48 -17.05 18.72
C SER A 722 -9.62 -18.27 19.04
N HIS A 723 -9.40 -18.50 20.33
CA HIS A 723 -8.69 -19.68 20.82
C HIS A 723 -9.35 -21.02 20.43
N GLU A 724 -10.63 -21.01 20.03
CA GLU A 724 -11.36 -22.22 19.62
C GLU A 724 -11.12 -22.60 18.16
N ASN A 725 -10.78 -21.63 17.30
CA ASN A 725 -10.76 -21.83 15.85
C ASN A 725 -9.42 -21.44 15.18
N TRP A 726 -8.42 -21.01 15.95
CA TRP A 726 -7.12 -20.61 15.41
C TRP A 726 -6.32 -21.77 14.77
N ASP A 727 -6.52 -23.01 15.25
CA ASP A 727 -5.77 -24.23 14.86
C ASP A 727 -6.25 -24.94 13.57
N MET A 728 -7.19 -24.35 12.83
CA MET A 728 -7.73 -24.99 11.61
C MET A 728 -6.81 -24.79 10.39
N ALA A 729 -5.65 -25.46 10.40
CA ALA A 729 -4.87 -25.84 9.22
C ALA A 729 -3.89 -27.00 9.55
N ASN A 730 -4.39 -28.23 9.39
CA ASN A 730 -3.68 -29.48 9.09
C ASN A 730 -2.62 -30.02 10.07
N GLU A 731 -3.07 -30.89 10.99
CA GLU A 731 -2.61 -32.29 11.06
C GLU A 731 -3.72 -33.11 11.74
N GLU A 732 -4.25 -34.13 11.05
CA GLU A 732 -5.18 -35.10 11.63
C GLU A 732 -4.49 -35.79 12.82
N GLY A 733 -4.84 -35.42 14.06
CA GLY A 733 -4.47 -36.18 15.25
C GLY A 733 -3.98 -35.38 16.48
N SER A 734 -3.70 -34.09 16.36
CA SER A 734 -3.32 -33.27 17.52
C SER A 734 -4.54 -32.51 18.03
N SER A 735 -5.23 -33.03 19.05
CA SER A 735 -6.15 -32.18 19.82
C SER A 735 -5.31 -31.11 20.52
N GLY A 736 -5.45 -29.86 20.07
CA GLY A 736 -4.81 -28.70 20.67
C GLY A 736 -5.23 -28.61 22.14
N LYS A 737 -4.41 -29.15 23.04
CA LYS A 737 -4.61 -28.98 24.47
C LYS A 737 -4.26 -27.54 24.80
N THR A 738 -5.28 -26.68 24.80
CA THR A 738 -5.21 -25.41 25.52
C THR A 738 -4.75 -25.71 26.94
N ASP A 739 -3.61 -25.16 27.32
CA ASP A 739 -3.05 -25.28 28.67
C ASP A 739 -4.13 -24.94 29.71
N ALA A 740 -4.20 -25.72 30.80
CA ALA A 740 -5.23 -25.62 31.83
C ALA A 740 -5.34 -24.20 32.42
N ALA A 741 -4.23 -23.44 32.41
CA ALA A 741 -4.20 -22.04 32.81
C ALA A 741 -5.05 -21.13 31.89
N TYR A 742 -5.15 -21.43 30.60
CA TYR A 742 -5.98 -20.67 29.65
C TYR A 742 -7.42 -21.16 29.63
N ALA A 743 -7.64 -22.47 29.74
CA ALA A 743 -8.98 -23.06 29.75
C ALA A 743 -9.86 -22.52 30.89
N THR A 744 -9.27 -22.26 32.06
CA THR A 744 -9.98 -21.65 33.23
C THR A 744 -10.36 -20.18 33.04
N VAL A 745 -9.78 -19.49 32.07
CA VAL A 745 -10.02 -18.07 31.79
C VAL A 745 -10.87 -17.90 30.52
N ALA A 746 -10.74 -18.81 29.55
CA ALA A 746 -11.49 -18.85 28.31
C ALA A 746 -13.01 -18.84 28.55
N SER A 747 -13.50 -19.66 29.49
CA SER A 747 -14.94 -19.71 29.83
C SER A 747 -15.52 -18.37 30.31
N GLY A 748 -14.71 -17.51 30.94
CA GLY A 748 -15.12 -16.17 31.38
C GLY A 748 -14.98 -15.07 30.31
N ILE A 749 -14.51 -15.41 29.11
CA ILE A 749 -14.47 -14.52 27.94
C ILE A 749 -15.76 -14.67 27.13
N ASP A 750 -16.27 -15.90 26.97
CA ASP A 750 -17.50 -16.16 26.19
C ASP A 750 -18.77 -15.60 26.86
N ASP A 751 -18.81 -15.56 28.20
CA ASP A 751 -19.87 -14.87 28.95
C ASP A 751 -19.85 -13.33 28.79
N ASN A 752 -18.76 -12.78 28.23
CA ASN A 752 -18.61 -11.35 27.94
C ASN A 752 -18.51 -11.10 26.43
N ASN A 753 -19.34 -11.76 25.63
CA ASN A 753 -19.52 -11.43 24.21
C ASN A 753 -20.21 -10.05 24.00
N ASP A 754 -19.87 -9.07 24.84
CA ASP A 754 -19.96 -7.65 24.53
C ASP A 754 -18.71 -7.26 23.75
N ASN A 755 -18.92 -7.06 22.44
CA ASN A 755 -18.05 -6.40 21.48
C ASN A 755 -16.94 -5.52 22.10
N PRO A 756 -15.65 -5.73 21.77
CA PRO A 756 -14.60 -4.84 22.20
C PRO A 756 -14.71 -3.52 21.41
N GLY A 757 -15.32 -2.50 22.03
CA GLY A 757 -15.20 -1.13 21.57
C GLY A 757 -16.47 -0.26 21.56
N VAL A 758 -17.47 -0.52 22.42
CA VAL A 758 -18.44 0.53 22.79
C VAL A 758 -18.07 1.05 24.17
N MET A 759 -17.30 2.13 24.20
CA MET A 759 -17.19 2.94 25.41
C MET A 759 -18.60 3.45 25.74
N HIS A 760 -19.09 3.16 26.95
CA HIS A 760 -20.43 3.53 27.40
C HIS A 760 -20.76 5.00 27.02
N PRO A 761 -21.94 5.29 26.42
CA PRO A 761 -22.29 6.62 25.89
C PRO A 761 -22.30 7.76 26.94
N ASN A 762 -22.15 7.43 28.22
CA ASN A 762 -22.20 8.39 29.31
C ASN A 762 -20.93 9.25 29.46
N PHE A 763 -19.76 8.83 28.94
CA PHE A 763 -18.53 9.64 29.03
C PHE A 763 -18.38 10.64 27.85
N LEU A 764 -18.98 10.32 26.69
CA LEU A 764 -19.04 11.19 25.51
C LEU A 764 -20.08 12.31 25.66
N LEU A 765 -21.19 12.03 26.38
CA LEU A 765 -22.16 13.07 26.73
C LEU A 765 -21.52 14.16 27.61
N SER A 766 -20.65 13.78 28.55
CA SER A 766 -19.97 14.72 29.44
C SER A 766 -19.04 15.68 28.69
N PHE A 767 -18.31 15.20 27.67
CA PHE A 767 -17.38 16.04 26.90
C PHE A 767 -18.09 16.95 25.88
N VAL A 768 -19.15 16.46 25.22
CA VAL A 768 -19.98 17.27 24.32
C VAL A 768 -20.79 18.32 25.09
N VAL A 769 -21.25 17.98 26.30
CA VAL A 769 -21.91 18.92 27.20
C VAL A 769 -20.91 19.93 27.79
N LEU A 770 -19.69 19.54 28.16
CA LEU A 770 -18.66 20.46 28.64
C LEU A 770 -18.16 21.43 27.55
N ALA A 771 -18.00 20.96 26.30
CA ALA A 771 -17.69 21.82 25.17
C ALA A 771 -18.86 22.76 24.82
N GLY A 772 -20.10 22.29 24.93
CA GLY A 772 -21.32 23.09 24.78
C GLY A 772 -21.49 24.14 25.87
N ILE A 773 -21.14 23.83 27.11
CA ILE A 773 -21.17 24.76 28.26
C ILE A 773 -20.04 25.79 28.15
N GLY A 774 -18.85 25.39 27.69
CA GLY A 774 -17.74 26.33 27.40
C GLY A 774 -18.11 27.35 26.32
N ALA A 775 -18.77 26.91 25.26
CA ALA A 775 -19.31 27.80 24.21
C ALA A 775 -20.45 28.70 24.73
N TRP A 776 -21.32 28.17 25.60
CA TRP A 776 -22.40 28.95 26.23
C TRP A 776 -21.88 30.01 27.21
N ALA A 777 -20.87 29.70 28.02
CA ALA A 777 -20.23 30.63 28.94
C ALA A 777 -19.44 31.74 28.19
N PHE A 778 -18.78 31.39 27.09
CA PHE A 778 -18.13 32.35 26.20
C PHE A 778 -19.14 33.28 25.50
N MET A 779 -20.30 32.75 25.07
CA MET A 779 -21.39 33.54 24.49
C MET A 779 -22.10 34.43 25.52
N LYS A 780 -22.22 34.02 26.79
CA LYS A 780 -22.80 34.85 27.86
C LYS A 780 -21.88 36.02 28.22
N LYS A 781 -20.56 35.79 28.25
CA LYS A 781 -19.55 36.84 28.53
C LYS A 781 -19.47 37.92 27.43
N ASN A 782 -19.79 37.56 26.18
CA ASN A 782 -19.84 38.51 25.06
C ASN A 782 -21.24 39.12 24.80
N ARG A 783 -22.29 38.67 25.50
CA ARG A 783 -23.63 39.28 25.41
C ARG A 783 -23.75 40.57 26.22
N GLN A 784 -22.90 40.75 27.23
CA GLN A 784 -22.89 41.95 28.08
C GLN A 784 -22.13 43.15 27.45
N ARG A 785 -21.41 42.97 26.34
CA ARG A 785 -20.66 44.04 25.63
C ARG A 785 -21.35 44.58 24.37
N LEU A 786 -22.58 44.15 24.10
CA LEU A 786 -23.35 44.53 22.90
C LEU A 786 -24.75 45.07 23.27
N ILE A 787 -24.93 45.49 24.53
CA ILE A 787 -26.13 46.22 25.01
C ILE A 787 -25.75 47.62 25.52
N ASP A 788 -24.47 48.02 25.44
CA ASP A 788 -24.03 49.42 25.54
C ASP A 788 -23.37 49.87 24.24
#